data_AF-A0A4R1RNF3-F1
#
_entry.id   AF-A0A4R1RNF3-F1
#
_cell.length_a   1.000
_cell.length_b   1.000
_cell.length_c   1.000
_cell.angle_alpha   90.00
_cell.angle_beta   90.00
_cell.angle_gamma   90.00
#
_symmetry.space_group_name_H-M   'P 1'
#
loop_
_entity.id
_entity.type
_entity.pdbx_description
1 polymer ?
#
loop_
_entity_poly.entity_id
_entity_poly.type
_entity_poly.pdbx_seq_one_letter_code
_entity_poly.pdbx_strand_id
1 'polypeptide(L)'
;MQNKLAKILFSTRLTGILFIVFAAAMATGTFLDAGQSTSPTPYTRNLIYNAWWFEAIMVFFIINFIGNIFRYKLLRKEKWATLILHLSFIFILLGAFITRYISFEGMMAIREGATENTFLSQKTYITSYIDGDYKIDGVTQRLPIEREVDFSARLENDFKIQTNYNKQLVTIELEKFIKGAEEDIVPDENGAEYLKMVEAGGGGAHNHFLKVGEVQSIHNILFALNNPTNGAVNITYENNALTIQSPFEGEYMVMATMAQGKLVKDSLQPLILRSRYVIGDMQMVFPKPVVKGVFDIVQKSQILRNDDDGVVLKVTANGETQRVGLLGGKGMNNAFKQVKVGGLDFAFKYGSKVLELPFSIKLNDFEAERYPGTEKGYSSYSSQVTVIDDKESSYDYKIFMNNILDHGGYRFFQSSFDPDEKGTILSVNHDYWGSLITYIGYFLLYFGLMAILFVKGSRFGELKVMLEKVKAKKAKLLGIVLLLFGLNTFAQTHTDDDGHNHNTKPTKAQIDSVLAANITPKAHADAFGHLVIQDLSGRMMPVNTYASEMLRKLSKHDDYEDFDANQVFLSMQESPMLWYNVPIIYLATKKADTIRHLIQVDAKEEYVTLADFFTERGEYKLTPFLDEAYKALAPNGYQKEIKEADQRVNLLYNTIEGASLKIFPIPNDENNKWISANEYQYGEYKVQDSLYGNFIKNGFKMYLITLNRAKQSGDFSEATKLLDAFKKTQHQYGGDVMLTDKKINAEILYNKYDIFKKLFSWYLYAGSLMFVLLIVQIFKEKSKALDISVTVFKVIILGLFVLHTLGLIMRWYISGHAPWSDAYESMIYVAWATMFFGLAFGRKSDLTFASTAFVTAMLLMIAHWNWMDPAIANLQPVLNSYWLMIHVAVIVASYGPFTLGMILGVVSLLLMIFTTEKNKVKMDLNIKELTIINEMSLTVGLVMLTIGNFLGGMWANESWGRYWGWDPKETWALISIMVYAFVIHMRLIPGLRGRWFFNLMSIVAFSSIIFTYFGVNFYLSGLHSYQSGQQIASLNIILIAIGIIVLLGIFAYLGYKKHYKK
;
A
#
# COMPACT_ATOMS: atom_id res chain seq x y z
N MET A 1 -28.39 -1.35 45.02
CA MET A 1 -27.26 -1.63 44.09
C MET A 1 -27.02 -0.55 43.03
N GLN A 2 -28.06 0.02 42.41
CA GLN A 2 -27.97 1.02 41.32
C GLN A 2 -26.87 2.11 41.49
N ASN A 3 -26.80 2.77 42.66
CA ASN A 3 -25.82 3.84 42.92
C ASN A 3 -24.35 3.36 43.02
N LYS A 4 -24.09 2.04 43.17
CA LYS A 4 -22.74 1.44 43.02
C LYS A 4 -22.44 1.15 41.54
N LEU A 5 -23.39 0.56 40.81
CA LEU A 5 -23.27 0.27 39.37
C LEU A 5 -23.02 1.53 38.55
N ALA A 6 -23.83 2.58 38.73
CA ALA A 6 -23.65 3.86 38.04
C ALA A 6 -22.27 4.50 38.31
N LYS A 7 -21.74 4.38 39.54
CA LYS A 7 -20.40 4.90 39.88
C LYS A 7 -19.27 4.19 39.14
N ILE A 8 -19.45 2.91 38.77
CA ILE A 8 -18.51 2.09 38.00
C ILE A 8 -18.66 2.37 36.50
N LEU A 9 -19.89 2.22 35.97
CA LEU A 9 -20.22 2.38 34.56
C LEU A 9 -19.91 3.79 34.04
N PHE A 10 -20.08 4.81 34.87
CA PHE A 10 -19.79 6.21 34.51
C PHE A 10 -18.41 6.66 35.03
N SER A 11 -17.46 5.75 35.25
CA SER A 11 -16.12 6.10 35.74
C SER A 11 -15.11 6.32 34.63
N THR A 12 -14.18 7.26 34.83
CA THR A 12 -13.00 7.43 33.97
C THR A 12 -12.01 6.27 34.05
N ARG A 13 -12.08 5.45 35.10
CA ARG A 13 -11.37 4.16 35.16
C ARG A 13 -11.91 3.20 34.11
N LEU A 14 -13.24 3.06 34.01
CA LEU A 14 -13.85 2.25 32.96
C LEU A 14 -13.55 2.83 31.57
N THR A 15 -13.65 4.15 31.37
CA THR A 15 -13.27 4.78 30.09
C THR A 15 -11.85 4.41 29.67
N GLY A 16 -10.89 4.45 30.61
CA GLY A 16 -9.50 4.08 30.33
C GLY A 16 -9.32 2.59 30.03
N ILE A 17 -10.06 1.70 30.70
CA ILE A 17 -10.07 0.27 30.41
C ILE A 17 -10.66 0.00 29.02
N LEU A 18 -11.80 0.63 28.68
CA LEU A 18 -12.46 0.47 27.38
C LEU A 18 -11.54 0.92 26.24
N PHE A 19 -10.84 2.05 26.35
CA PHE A 19 -9.86 2.49 25.35
C PHE A 19 -8.76 1.43 25.13
N ILE A 20 -8.20 0.84 26.19
CA ILE A 20 -7.14 -0.17 26.09
C ILE A 20 -7.68 -1.49 25.51
N VAL A 21 -8.80 -2.00 26.03
CA VAL A 21 -9.37 -3.29 25.61
C VAL A 21 -9.85 -3.24 24.16
N PHE A 22 -10.49 -2.14 23.74
CA PHE A 22 -10.92 -1.95 22.36
C PHE A 22 -9.74 -1.85 21.39
N ALA A 23 -8.72 -1.07 21.74
CA ALA A 23 -7.48 -0.97 20.95
C ALA A 23 -6.75 -2.32 20.86
N ALA A 24 -6.68 -3.08 21.96
CA ALA A 24 -6.05 -4.41 21.98
C ALA A 24 -6.82 -5.42 21.12
N ALA A 25 -8.15 -5.42 21.18
CA ALA A 25 -9.01 -6.27 20.34
C ALA A 25 -8.79 -5.99 18.84
N MET A 26 -8.84 -4.71 18.44
CA MET A 26 -8.57 -4.27 17.06
C MET A 26 -7.16 -4.64 16.61
N ALA A 27 -6.13 -4.39 17.43
CA ALA A 27 -4.75 -4.74 17.11
C ALA A 27 -4.60 -6.25 16.91
N THR A 28 -5.21 -7.06 17.78
CA THR A 28 -5.22 -8.52 17.71
C THR A 28 -5.86 -8.98 16.40
N GLY A 29 -7.01 -8.42 16.01
CA GLY A 29 -7.64 -8.66 14.72
C GLY A 29 -6.67 -8.46 13.56
N THR A 30 -5.98 -7.31 13.51
CA THR A 30 -5.02 -7.05 12.43
C THR A 30 -3.83 -8.02 12.42
N PHE A 31 -3.24 -8.35 13.58
CA PHE A 31 -2.11 -9.29 13.64
C PHE A 31 -2.51 -10.73 13.29
N LEU A 32 -3.75 -11.13 13.57
CA LEU A 32 -4.29 -12.43 13.16
C LEU A 32 -4.45 -12.56 11.63
N ASP A 33 -4.43 -11.45 10.87
CA ASP A 33 -4.44 -11.45 9.40
C ASP A 33 -3.09 -11.05 8.77
N ALA A 34 -2.01 -10.98 9.56
CA ALA A 34 -0.67 -10.76 9.04
C ALA A 34 -0.30 -11.84 7.99
N GLY A 35 0.24 -11.40 6.85
CA GLY A 35 0.62 -12.27 5.73
C GLY A 35 -0.55 -12.80 4.88
N GLN A 36 -1.80 -12.41 5.14
CA GLN A 36 -2.93 -12.72 4.24
C GLN A 36 -2.97 -11.75 3.05
N SER A 37 -3.72 -12.06 1.99
CA SER A 37 -3.88 -11.17 0.82
C SER A 37 -4.90 -10.04 1.04
N THR A 38 -5.77 -10.17 2.05
CA THR A 38 -6.80 -9.19 2.42
C THR A 38 -6.98 -9.20 3.94
N SER A 39 -7.38 -8.06 4.51
CA SER A 39 -7.77 -7.92 5.92
C SER A 39 -8.98 -6.98 6.01
N PRO A 40 -10.03 -7.30 6.81
CA PRO A 40 -10.18 -8.51 7.61
C PRO A 40 -10.63 -9.73 6.79
N THR A 41 -10.06 -10.90 7.08
CA THR A 41 -10.48 -12.19 6.53
C THR A 41 -11.72 -12.75 7.26
N PRO A 42 -12.41 -13.78 6.73
CA PRO A 42 -13.46 -14.49 7.47
C PRO A 42 -13.04 -14.95 8.87
N TYR A 43 -11.75 -15.28 9.07
CA TYR A 43 -11.21 -15.71 10.37
C TYR A 43 -11.35 -14.61 11.44
N THR A 44 -10.89 -13.40 11.14
CA THR A 44 -10.89 -12.29 12.11
C THR A 44 -12.22 -11.57 12.20
N ARG A 45 -13.04 -11.60 11.13
CA ARG A 45 -14.44 -11.18 11.20
C ARG A 45 -15.18 -12.00 12.25
N ASN A 46 -15.18 -13.34 12.16
CA ASN A 46 -15.88 -14.17 13.15
C ASN A 46 -15.32 -14.03 14.58
N LEU A 47 -14.00 -14.00 14.75
CA LEU A 47 -13.38 -13.97 16.09
C LEU A 47 -13.42 -12.60 16.78
N ILE A 48 -13.30 -11.51 16.02
CA ILE A 48 -13.14 -10.15 16.54
C ILE A 48 -14.30 -9.25 16.06
N TYR A 49 -14.28 -8.82 14.79
CA TYR A 49 -15.08 -7.66 14.34
C TYR A 49 -16.59 -7.92 14.34
N ASN A 50 -17.01 -9.15 14.06
CA ASN A 50 -18.40 -9.59 14.10
C ASN A 50 -18.78 -10.25 15.44
N ALA A 51 -17.85 -10.42 16.38
CA ALA A 51 -18.14 -11.09 17.64
C ALA A 51 -18.97 -10.23 18.61
N TRP A 52 -19.96 -10.86 19.27
CA TRP A 52 -20.87 -10.18 20.21
C TRP A 52 -20.16 -9.43 21.34
N TRP A 53 -19.00 -9.92 21.79
CA TRP A 53 -18.22 -9.30 22.86
C TRP A 53 -17.53 -8.02 22.41
N PHE A 54 -17.19 -7.90 21.11
CA PHE A 54 -16.60 -6.70 20.53
C PHE A 54 -17.66 -5.58 20.41
N GLU A 55 -18.89 -5.94 20.02
CA GLU A 55 -20.04 -5.04 20.08
C GLU A 55 -20.36 -4.60 21.52
N ALA A 56 -20.29 -5.52 22.49
CA ALA A 56 -20.53 -5.20 23.89
C ALA A 56 -19.58 -4.09 24.39
N ILE A 57 -18.32 -4.05 23.94
CA ILE A 57 -17.39 -2.96 24.25
C ILE A 57 -17.92 -1.61 23.70
N MET A 58 -18.47 -1.58 22.49
CA MET A 58 -19.08 -0.38 21.90
C MET A 58 -20.32 0.08 22.69
N VAL A 59 -21.17 -0.86 23.10
CA VAL A 59 -22.33 -0.57 23.98
C VAL A 59 -21.88 0.02 25.31
N PHE A 60 -20.81 -0.51 25.92
CA PHE A 60 -20.23 0.06 27.13
C PHE A 60 -19.64 1.46 26.92
N PHE A 61 -19.09 1.78 25.74
CA PHE A 61 -18.70 3.15 25.39
C PHE A 61 -19.91 4.10 25.36
N ILE A 62 -21.02 3.73 24.70
CA ILE A 62 -22.25 4.54 24.68
C ILE A 62 -22.74 4.82 26.12
N ILE A 63 -22.86 3.77 26.95
CA ILE A 63 -23.26 3.89 28.36
C ILE A 63 -22.31 4.83 29.14
N ASN A 64 -20.99 4.71 28.91
CA ASN A 64 -19.99 5.53 29.58
C ASN A 64 -20.04 7.00 29.14
N PHE A 65 -20.20 7.28 27.84
CA PHE A 65 -20.32 8.63 27.30
C PHE A 65 -21.58 9.34 27.81
N ILE A 66 -22.75 8.67 27.76
CA ILE A 66 -24.01 9.19 28.31
C ILE A 66 -23.87 9.50 29.80
N GLY A 67 -23.30 8.58 30.58
CA GLY A 67 -23.05 8.80 32.00
C GLY A 67 -22.12 9.97 32.32
N ASN A 68 -21.08 10.16 31.49
CA ASN A 68 -20.11 11.23 31.66
C ASN A 68 -20.69 12.62 31.37
N ILE A 69 -21.71 12.75 30.50
CA ILE A 69 -22.45 14.01 30.27
C ILE A 69 -23.02 14.55 31.59
N PHE A 70 -23.68 13.70 32.37
CA PHE A 70 -24.24 14.08 33.68
C PHE A 70 -23.17 14.23 34.75
N ARG A 71 -22.23 13.27 34.85
CA ARG A 71 -21.16 13.26 35.86
C ARG A 71 -20.28 14.52 35.81
N TYR A 72 -19.94 15.00 34.62
CA TYR A 72 -19.11 16.19 34.41
C TYR A 72 -19.91 17.48 34.17
N LYS A 73 -21.25 17.41 34.26
CA LYS A 73 -22.20 18.52 34.03
C LYS A 73 -21.93 19.20 32.68
N LEU A 74 -21.86 18.41 31.60
CA LEU A 74 -21.54 18.90 30.24
C LEU A 74 -22.68 19.72 29.62
N LEU A 75 -23.91 19.58 30.10
CA LEU A 75 -25.09 20.40 29.73
C LEU A 75 -24.97 21.90 30.08
N ARG A 76 -23.85 22.33 30.68
CA ARG A 76 -23.60 23.74 31.00
C ARG A 76 -23.14 24.51 29.76
N LYS A 77 -23.57 25.77 29.62
CA LYS A 77 -23.24 26.64 28.49
C LYS A 77 -21.73 26.80 28.26
N GLU A 78 -20.89 26.71 29.29
CA GLU A 78 -19.42 26.84 29.13
C GLU A 78 -18.76 25.58 28.54
N LYS A 79 -19.47 24.44 28.49
CA LYS A 79 -18.95 23.12 28.09
C LYS A 79 -19.57 22.58 26.81
N TRP A 80 -20.31 23.41 26.06
CA TRP A 80 -21.05 23.00 24.86
C TRP A 80 -20.19 22.23 23.85
N ALA A 81 -18.94 22.65 23.62
CA ALA A 81 -18.03 21.98 22.68
C ALA A 81 -17.65 20.56 23.15
N THR A 82 -17.43 20.35 24.45
CA THR A 82 -17.21 19.02 25.03
C THR A 82 -18.48 18.16 25.02
N LEU A 83 -19.66 18.75 25.16
CA LEU A 83 -20.93 18.05 25.06
C LEU A 83 -21.16 17.53 23.64
N ILE A 84 -21.00 18.39 22.62
CA ILE A 84 -21.12 18.03 21.21
C ILE A 84 -20.16 16.88 20.86
N LEU A 85 -18.91 16.93 21.37
CA LEU A 85 -17.94 15.84 21.20
C LEU A 85 -18.41 14.49 21.80
N HIS A 86 -19.13 14.49 22.93
CA HIS A 86 -19.65 13.23 23.49
C HIS A 86 -20.88 12.73 22.71
N LEU A 87 -21.72 13.64 22.24
CA LEU A 87 -22.86 13.30 21.39
C LEU A 87 -22.41 12.70 20.06
N SER A 88 -21.36 13.24 19.43
CA SER A 88 -20.88 12.76 18.14
C SER A 88 -20.50 11.27 18.16
N PHE A 89 -19.76 10.80 19.18
CA PHE A 89 -19.44 9.38 19.30
C PHE A 89 -20.67 8.48 19.54
N ILE A 90 -21.73 9.00 20.17
CA ILE A 90 -22.99 8.27 20.32
C ILE A 90 -23.68 8.12 18.95
N PHE A 91 -23.77 9.20 18.17
CA PHE A 91 -24.32 9.15 16.80
C PHE A 91 -23.51 8.21 15.89
N ILE A 92 -22.17 8.26 15.93
CA ILE A 92 -21.30 7.38 15.12
C ILE A 92 -21.53 5.89 15.46
N LEU A 93 -21.60 5.54 16.75
CA LEU A 93 -21.81 4.14 17.16
C LEU A 93 -23.23 3.65 16.86
N LEU A 94 -24.24 4.53 16.92
CA LEU A 94 -25.61 4.20 16.50
C LEU A 94 -25.73 4.03 14.98
N GLY A 95 -25.06 4.87 14.20
CA GLY A 95 -24.99 4.74 12.75
C GLY A 95 -24.32 3.43 12.34
N ALA A 96 -23.18 3.09 12.95
CA ALA A 96 -22.49 1.82 12.74
C ALA A 96 -23.34 0.58 13.12
N PHE A 97 -24.15 0.66 14.17
CA PHE A 97 -25.10 -0.39 14.52
C PHE A 97 -26.19 -0.55 13.44
N ILE A 98 -26.74 0.56 12.94
CA ILE A 98 -27.75 0.53 11.87
C ILE A 98 -27.16 -0.05 10.59
N THR A 99 -25.99 0.42 10.14
CA THR A 99 -25.29 -0.13 8.97
C THR A 99 -25.13 -1.65 9.12
N ARG A 100 -24.54 -2.13 10.23
CA ARG A 100 -24.27 -3.56 10.45
C ARG A 100 -25.49 -4.48 10.35
N TYR A 101 -26.67 -4.04 10.78
CA TYR A 101 -27.87 -4.88 10.89
C TYR A 101 -28.94 -4.62 9.82
N ILE A 102 -28.87 -3.49 9.11
CA ILE A 102 -29.90 -3.07 8.14
C ILE A 102 -29.32 -2.89 6.73
N SER A 103 -28.04 -2.55 6.57
CA SER A 103 -27.44 -2.39 5.23
C SER A 103 -27.01 -3.71 4.61
N PHE A 104 -26.81 -3.68 3.30
CA PHE A 104 -26.21 -4.77 2.53
C PHE A 104 -25.31 -4.22 1.42
N GLU A 105 -24.23 -4.95 1.16
CA GLU A 105 -23.24 -4.66 0.11
C GLU A 105 -23.25 -5.80 -0.93
N GLY A 106 -22.86 -5.50 -2.17
CA GLY A 106 -22.77 -6.47 -3.27
C GLY A 106 -21.95 -5.98 -4.46
N MET A 107 -21.92 -6.80 -5.51
CA MET A 107 -21.19 -6.58 -6.77
C MET A 107 -22.12 -6.81 -7.95
N MET A 108 -22.07 -5.92 -8.94
CA MET A 108 -22.89 -5.93 -10.15
C MET A 108 -21.95 -5.87 -11.35
N ALA A 109 -21.89 -6.95 -12.13
CA ALA A 109 -21.14 -6.98 -13.38
C ALA A 109 -22.09 -6.67 -14.54
N ILE A 110 -21.72 -5.74 -15.42
CA ILE A 110 -22.53 -5.35 -16.58
C ILE A 110 -21.62 -5.31 -17.81
N ARG A 111 -22.00 -6.02 -18.88
CA ARG A 111 -21.29 -6.00 -20.17
C ARG A 111 -21.76 -4.81 -21.01
N GLU A 112 -20.91 -4.31 -21.90
CA GLU A 112 -21.28 -3.16 -22.74
C GLU A 112 -22.54 -3.44 -23.58
N GLY A 113 -23.43 -2.44 -23.64
CA GLY A 113 -24.74 -2.53 -24.27
C GLY A 113 -25.79 -3.30 -23.46
N ALA A 114 -25.41 -4.06 -22.42
CA ALA A 114 -26.33 -4.83 -21.59
C ALA A 114 -27.03 -3.96 -20.54
N THR A 115 -28.25 -4.38 -20.17
CA THR A 115 -29.05 -3.80 -19.09
C THR A 115 -29.21 -4.84 -18.01
N GLU A 116 -28.84 -4.49 -16.78
CA GLU A 116 -28.91 -5.36 -15.62
C GLU A 116 -29.75 -4.72 -14.51
N ASN A 117 -30.56 -5.52 -13.83
CA ASN A 117 -31.32 -5.12 -12.64
C ASN A 117 -31.00 -6.03 -11.43
N THR A 118 -29.98 -6.89 -11.54
CA THR A 118 -29.59 -7.81 -10.45
C THR A 118 -28.12 -7.67 -10.08
N PHE A 119 -27.79 -8.02 -8.84
CA PHE A 119 -26.42 -7.99 -8.34
C PHE A 119 -26.18 -9.11 -7.31
N LEU A 120 -24.92 -9.47 -7.09
CA LEU A 120 -24.51 -10.53 -6.17
C LEU A 120 -24.17 -9.98 -4.79
N SER A 121 -24.72 -10.56 -3.73
CA SER A 121 -24.41 -10.17 -2.35
C SER A 121 -22.92 -10.36 -2.01
N GLN A 122 -22.36 -9.44 -1.23
CA GLN A 122 -20.99 -9.57 -0.71
C GLN A 122 -20.86 -10.75 0.26
N LYS A 123 -21.94 -11.04 1.01
CA LYS A 123 -22.07 -12.15 1.94
C LYS A 123 -22.31 -13.46 1.19
N THR A 124 -21.81 -14.56 1.73
CA THR A 124 -22.05 -15.92 1.25
C THR A 124 -23.17 -16.60 2.03
N TYR A 125 -23.89 -17.49 1.35
CA TYR A 125 -25.04 -18.21 1.89
C TYR A 125 -24.95 -19.70 1.56
N ILE A 126 -25.48 -20.54 2.45
CA ILE A 126 -25.99 -21.85 2.07
C ILE A 126 -27.48 -21.68 1.82
N THR A 127 -27.89 -21.99 0.59
CA THR A 127 -29.29 -22.00 0.16
C THR A 127 -29.71 -23.43 -0.13
N SER A 128 -30.81 -23.86 0.47
CA SER A 128 -31.44 -25.15 0.22
C SER A 128 -32.92 -24.97 -0.06
N TYR A 129 -33.44 -25.65 -1.07
CA TYR A 129 -34.86 -25.94 -1.18
C TYR A 129 -35.13 -27.38 -0.76
N ILE A 130 -36.24 -27.61 -0.06
CA ILE A 130 -36.75 -28.94 0.26
C ILE A 130 -38.15 -29.05 -0.34
N ASP A 131 -38.33 -30.04 -1.21
CA ASP A 131 -39.57 -30.42 -1.85
C ASP A 131 -39.95 -31.86 -1.47
N GLY A 132 -41.24 -32.19 -1.56
CA GLY A 132 -41.76 -33.48 -1.16
C GLY A 132 -43.27 -33.60 -1.38
N ASP A 133 -43.95 -34.35 -0.51
CA ASP A 133 -45.37 -34.67 -0.62
C ASP A 133 -46.32 -33.64 0.03
N TYR A 134 -45.78 -32.63 0.72
CA TYR A 134 -46.58 -31.67 1.47
C TYR A 134 -47.33 -30.71 0.54
N LYS A 135 -48.66 -30.63 0.72
CA LYS A 135 -49.56 -29.80 -0.10
C LYS A 135 -50.46 -28.93 0.76
N ILE A 136 -50.68 -27.71 0.30
CA ILE A 136 -51.74 -26.79 0.77
C ILE A 136 -52.62 -26.51 -0.44
N ASP A 137 -53.93 -26.71 -0.31
CA ASP A 137 -54.93 -26.55 -1.37
C ASP A 137 -54.58 -27.25 -2.71
N GLY A 138 -53.94 -28.42 -2.60
CA GLY A 138 -53.50 -29.24 -3.74
C GLY A 138 -52.14 -28.83 -4.33
N VAL A 139 -51.59 -27.68 -3.97
CA VAL A 139 -50.30 -27.15 -4.44
C VAL A 139 -49.15 -27.65 -3.56
N THR A 140 -48.16 -28.30 -4.17
CA THR A 140 -46.94 -28.76 -3.47
C THR A 140 -46.17 -27.58 -2.90
N GLN A 141 -45.78 -27.69 -1.63
CA GLN A 141 -45.11 -26.63 -0.89
C GLN A 141 -43.61 -26.88 -0.81
N ARG A 142 -42.82 -25.90 -1.25
CA ARG A 142 -41.37 -25.85 -1.09
C ARG A 142 -41.01 -25.20 0.24
N LEU A 143 -40.07 -25.77 0.98
CA LEU A 143 -39.47 -25.11 2.15
C LEU A 143 -38.12 -24.49 1.75
N PRO A 144 -38.03 -23.15 1.60
CA PRO A 144 -36.77 -22.47 1.40
C PRO A 144 -36.00 -22.29 2.71
N ILE A 145 -34.71 -22.61 2.66
CA ILE A 145 -33.76 -22.42 3.75
C ILE A 145 -32.62 -21.57 3.20
N GLU A 146 -32.44 -20.39 3.78
CA GLU A 146 -31.30 -19.52 3.50
C GLU A 146 -30.59 -19.20 4.82
N ARG A 147 -29.28 -19.39 4.85
CA ARG A 147 -28.44 -19.02 6.01
C ARG A 147 -27.14 -18.39 5.53
N GLU A 148 -26.85 -17.22 6.09
CA GLU A 148 -25.57 -16.53 5.94
C GLU A 148 -24.46 -17.38 6.58
N VAL A 149 -23.32 -17.48 5.88
CA VAL A 149 -22.12 -18.18 6.34
C VAL A 149 -20.88 -17.36 5.95
N ASP A 150 -19.85 -17.37 6.79
CA ASP A 150 -18.58 -16.69 6.54
C ASP A 150 -17.42 -17.64 6.88
N PHE A 151 -17.32 -18.74 6.13
CA PHE A 151 -16.39 -19.83 6.43
C PHE A 151 -14.92 -19.45 6.22
N SER A 152 -14.03 -20.15 6.92
CA SER A 152 -12.59 -19.98 6.83
C SER A 152 -11.87 -21.31 6.94
N ALA A 153 -10.89 -21.57 6.07
CA ALA A 153 -9.97 -22.70 6.22
C ALA A 153 -9.06 -22.60 7.48
N ARG A 154 -9.13 -21.48 8.21
CA ARG A 154 -8.43 -21.25 9.49
C ARG A 154 -9.33 -21.41 10.71
N LEU A 155 -10.64 -21.61 10.53
CA LEU A 155 -11.60 -21.87 11.61
C LEU A 155 -12.02 -23.34 11.61
N GLU A 156 -12.31 -23.86 12.80
CA GLU A 156 -13.25 -24.96 12.94
C GLU A 156 -14.65 -24.39 12.64
N ASN A 157 -15.10 -24.55 11.40
CA ASN A 157 -16.37 -24.02 10.94
C ASN A 157 -17.51 -24.88 11.51
N ASP A 158 -18.44 -24.27 12.25
CA ASP A 158 -19.68 -24.90 12.65
C ASP A 158 -20.84 -24.35 11.82
N PHE A 159 -21.73 -25.25 11.38
CA PHE A 159 -22.97 -24.92 10.71
C PHE A 159 -23.90 -26.12 10.84
N LYS A 160 -25.06 -25.90 11.49
CA LYS A 160 -26.09 -26.92 11.68
C LYS A 160 -27.47 -26.30 11.61
N ILE A 161 -28.31 -26.86 10.77
CA ILE A 161 -29.73 -26.54 10.66
C ILE A 161 -30.53 -27.77 11.05
N GLN A 162 -31.47 -27.60 11.97
CA GLN A 162 -32.52 -28.59 12.24
C GLN A 162 -33.87 -27.94 11.95
N THR A 163 -34.68 -28.60 11.13
CA THR A 163 -36.00 -28.14 10.72
C THR A 163 -36.93 -29.33 10.50
N ASN A 164 -38.23 -29.07 10.30
CA ASN A 164 -39.20 -30.11 9.98
C ASN A 164 -39.88 -29.80 8.63
N TYR A 165 -39.95 -30.80 7.76
CA TYR A 165 -40.77 -30.77 6.54
C TYR A 165 -41.84 -31.86 6.65
N ASN A 166 -43.12 -31.52 6.53
CA ASN A 166 -44.23 -32.47 6.74
C ASN A 166 -44.12 -33.34 8.02
N LYS A 167 -43.70 -32.75 9.15
CA LYS A 167 -43.37 -33.42 10.44
C LYS A 167 -42.15 -34.36 10.41
N GLN A 168 -41.49 -34.55 9.27
CA GLN A 168 -40.22 -35.27 9.17
C GLN A 168 -39.07 -34.35 9.62
N LEU A 169 -38.24 -34.82 10.55
CA LEU A 169 -37.06 -34.10 11.00
C LEU A 169 -35.97 -34.15 9.91
N VAL A 170 -35.48 -32.96 9.53
CA VAL A 170 -34.37 -32.76 8.60
C VAL A 170 -33.22 -32.09 9.35
N THR A 171 -32.03 -32.67 9.26
CA THR A 171 -30.78 -32.05 9.73
C THR A 171 -29.83 -31.84 8.56
N ILE A 172 -29.30 -30.63 8.43
CA ILE A 172 -28.23 -30.29 7.48
C ILE A 172 -27.07 -29.78 8.32
N GLU A 173 -25.93 -30.46 8.29
CA GLU A 173 -24.72 -30.08 9.04
C GLU A 173 -23.50 -29.99 8.12
N LEU A 174 -22.58 -29.06 8.40
CA LEU A 174 -21.31 -28.96 7.68
C LEU A 174 -20.36 -30.07 8.13
N GLU A 175 -19.77 -30.78 7.17
CA GLU A 175 -18.75 -31.81 7.43
C GLU A 175 -17.34 -31.25 7.22
N LYS A 176 -17.09 -30.57 6.09
CA LYS A 176 -15.80 -29.93 5.79
C LYS A 176 -15.97 -28.68 4.91
N PHE A 177 -15.12 -27.69 5.14
CA PHE A 177 -14.89 -26.54 4.26
C PHE A 177 -13.47 -26.63 3.67
N ILE A 178 -13.32 -26.36 2.38
CA ILE A 178 -12.07 -26.46 1.63
C ILE A 178 -11.86 -25.14 0.89
N LYS A 179 -10.74 -24.45 1.12
CA LYS A 179 -10.42 -23.23 0.38
C LYS A 179 -9.73 -23.54 -0.95
N GLY A 180 -10.21 -22.98 -2.05
CA GLY A 180 -9.68 -23.23 -3.40
C GLY A 180 -9.87 -24.69 -3.81
N ALA A 181 -11.11 -25.05 -4.11
CA ALA A 181 -11.53 -26.43 -4.32
C ALA A 181 -11.82 -26.76 -5.80
N GLU A 182 -11.79 -28.06 -6.10
CA GLU A 182 -12.32 -28.63 -7.34
C GLU A 182 -13.07 -29.93 -7.03
N GLU A 183 -13.96 -30.33 -7.92
CA GLU A 183 -14.51 -31.68 -7.94
C GLU A 183 -13.48 -32.59 -8.64
N ASP A 184 -13.04 -33.65 -7.95
CA ASP A 184 -12.09 -34.64 -8.46
C ASP A 184 -12.45 -36.01 -7.86
N ILE A 185 -11.77 -37.05 -8.31
CA ILE A 185 -12.07 -38.44 -7.99
C ILE A 185 -11.14 -38.91 -6.88
N VAL A 186 -11.75 -39.33 -5.78
CA VAL A 186 -11.07 -39.88 -4.59
C VAL A 186 -11.17 -41.41 -4.63
N PRO A 187 -10.08 -42.16 -4.36
CA PRO A 187 -10.10 -43.62 -4.41
C PRO A 187 -11.16 -44.25 -3.51
N ASP A 188 -11.96 -45.16 -4.09
CA ASP A 188 -12.97 -45.97 -3.41
C ASP A 188 -13.07 -47.33 -4.13
N GLU A 189 -12.99 -48.43 -3.38
CA GLU A 189 -13.03 -49.78 -3.94
C GLU A 189 -14.38 -50.13 -4.61
N ASN A 190 -15.46 -49.44 -4.23
CA ASN A 190 -16.80 -49.56 -4.80
C ASN A 190 -17.09 -48.53 -5.90
N GLY A 191 -16.14 -47.62 -6.14
CA GLY A 191 -16.24 -46.58 -7.16
C GLY A 191 -16.13 -47.11 -8.60
N ALA A 192 -16.44 -46.25 -9.57
CA ALA A 192 -16.20 -46.51 -10.98
C ALA A 192 -14.80 -46.05 -11.40
N GLU A 193 -14.31 -46.54 -12.53
CA GLU A 193 -12.99 -46.17 -13.07
C GLU A 193 -13.10 -45.00 -14.04
N TYR A 194 -12.23 -43.99 -13.86
CA TYR A 194 -12.22 -42.78 -14.66
C TYR A 194 -10.81 -42.28 -14.98
N LEU A 195 -10.63 -41.68 -16.15
CA LEU A 195 -9.43 -40.92 -16.54
C LEU A 195 -9.72 -39.41 -16.48
N LYS A 196 -8.98 -38.68 -15.64
CA LYS A 196 -9.02 -37.20 -15.63
C LYS A 196 -8.28 -36.66 -16.86
N MET A 197 -8.95 -35.78 -17.60
CA MET A 197 -8.37 -34.96 -18.66
C MET A 197 -8.60 -33.49 -18.30
N VAL A 198 -7.61 -32.63 -18.59
CA VAL A 198 -7.69 -31.19 -18.32
C VAL A 198 -7.46 -30.45 -19.62
N GLU A 199 -8.46 -29.70 -20.07
CA GLU A 199 -8.43 -28.92 -21.29
C GLU A 199 -8.11 -27.45 -20.98
N ALA A 200 -7.32 -26.78 -21.84
CA ALA A 200 -7.10 -25.34 -21.78
C ALA A 200 -7.96 -24.65 -22.84
N GLY A 201 -8.97 -23.89 -22.41
CA GLY A 201 -9.94 -23.24 -23.29
C GLY A 201 -10.70 -22.12 -22.58
N GLY A 202 -11.31 -21.20 -23.34
CA GLY A 202 -12.27 -20.21 -22.79
C GLY A 202 -11.75 -19.24 -21.72
N GLY A 203 -10.43 -19.15 -21.50
CA GLY A 203 -9.83 -18.34 -20.43
C GLY A 203 -9.51 -19.10 -19.13
N GLY A 204 -9.67 -20.43 -19.11
CA GLY A 204 -9.38 -21.26 -17.93
C GLY A 204 -8.95 -22.69 -18.27
N ALA A 205 -8.85 -23.52 -17.22
CA ALA A 205 -8.63 -24.95 -17.34
C ALA A 205 -9.92 -25.70 -16.94
N HIS A 206 -10.38 -26.61 -17.80
CA HIS A 206 -11.60 -27.39 -17.61
C HIS A 206 -11.27 -28.85 -17.32
N ASN A 207 -11.78 -29.38 -16.20
CA ASN A 207 -11.65 -30.79 -15.85
C ASN A 207 -12.75 -31.62 -16.52
N HIS A 208 -12.34 -32.66 -17.25
CA HIS A 208 -13.20 -33.69 -17.82
C HIS A 208 -12.84 -35.06 -17.22
N PHE A 209 -13.82 -35.95 -17.09
CA PHE A 209 -13.65 -37.25 -16.44
C PHE A 209 -14.24 -38.37 -17.31
N LEU A 210 -13.39 -38.97 -18.14
CA LEU A 210 -13.78 -40.06 -19.04
C LEU A 210 -13.98 -41.34 -18.22
N LYS A 211 -15.20 -41.85 -18.15
CA LYS A 211 -15.53 -43.11 -17.46
C LYS A 211 -15.20 -44.32 -18.35
N VAL A 212 -14.66 -45.38 -17.74
CA VAL A 212 -14.38 -46.65 -18.43
C VAL A 212 -15.67 -47.23 -19.01
N GLY A 213 -15.67 -47.51 -20.31
CA GLY A 213 -16.82 -48.00 -21.07
C GLY A 213 -17.68 -46.92 -21.73
N GLU A 214 -17.40 -45.63 -21.53
CA GLU A 214 -18.20 -44.53 -22.07
C GLU A 214 -17.47 -43.72 -23.15
N VAL A 215 -18.27 -42.95 -23.91
CA VAL A 215 -17.81 -42.02 -24.96
C VAL A 215 -18.33 -40.63 -24.60
N GLN A 216 -17.46 -39.63 -24.58
CA GLN A 216 -17.79 -38.25 -24.24
C GLN A 216 -17.43 -37.32 -25.40
N SER A 217 -18.32 -36.37 -25.73
CA SER A 217 -18.02 -35.29 -26.67
C SER A 217 -17.46 -34.09 -25.92
N ILE A 218 -16.28 -33.63 -26.33
CA ILE A 218 -15.55 -32.52 -25.71
C ILE A 218 -15.11 -31.61 -26.86
N HIS A 219 -15.63 -30.37 -26.90
CA HIS A 219 -15.41 -29.41 -28.00
C HIS A 219 -15.63 -30.01 -29.42
N ASN A 220 -16.70 -30.80 -29.57
CA ASN A 220 -17.07 -31.55 -30.78
C ASN A 220 -16.07 -32.66 -31.21
N ILE A 221 -15.08 -32.99 -30.39
CA ILE A 221 -14.21 -34.16 -30.55
C ILE A 221 -14.73 -35.26 -29.62
N LEU A 222 -14.94 -36.46 -30.16
CA LEU A 222 -15.33 -37.63 -29.37
C LEU A 222 -14.10 -38.25 -28.71
N PHE A 223 -14.18 -38.54 -27.41
CA PHE A 223 -13.21 -39.32 -26.65
C PHE A 223 -13.86 -40.58 -26.13
N ALA A 224 -13.19 -41.72 -26.26
CA ALA A 224 -13.67 -43.00 -25.74
C ALA A 224 -12.62 -43.65 -24.83
N LEU A 225 -13.04 -44.19 -23.69
CA LEU A 225 -12.17 -44.94 -22.78
C LEU A 225 -12.65 -46.40 -22.69
N ASN A 226 -11.86 -47.34 -23.20
CA ASN A 226 -12.22 -48.76 -23.31
C ASN A 226 -13.55 -49.04 -24.06
N ASN A 227 -13.98 -48.13 -24.95
CA ASN A 227 -15.16 -48.31 -25.80
C ASN A 227 -14.87 -47.91 -27.26
N PRO A 228 -14.15 -48.76 -28.03
CA PRO A 228 -13.63 -48.41 -29.36
C PRO A 228 -14.70 -47.84 -30.31
N THR A 229 -14.57 -46.56 -30.62
CA THR A 229 -15.55 -45.77 -31.38
C THR A 229 -14.90 -45.17 -32.63
N ASN A 230 -15.50 -45.42 -33.79
CA ASN A 230 -14.98 -44.93 -35.07
C ASN A 230 -15.10 -43.39 -35.15
N GLY A 231 -14.02 -42.71 -35.52
CA GLY A 231 -13.94 -41.24 -35.54
C GLY A 231 -13.72 -40.58 -34.16
N ALA A 232 -13.56 -41.35 -33.08
CA ALA A 232 -13.20 -40.83 -31.76
C ALA A 232 -11.68 -40.95 -31.50
N VAL A 233 -11.16 -40.10 -30.60
CA VAL A 233 -9.88 -40.33 -29.92
C VAL A 233 -10.08 -41.49 -28.94
N ASN A 234 -9.56 -42.65 -29.30
CA ASN A 234 -9.71 -43.88 -28.54
C ASN A 234 -8.56 -44.02 -27.54
N ILE A 235 -8.90 -44.16 -26.27
CA ILE A 235 -7.96 -44.40 -25.18
C ILE A 235 -8.24 -45.80 -24.64
N THR A 236 -7.20 -46.63 -24.54
CA THR A 236 -7.29 -47.99 -24.00
C THR A 236 -6.49 -48.09 -22.71
N TYR A 237 -7.10 -48.69 -21.69
CA TYR A 237 -6.54 -48.96 -20.37
C TYR A 237 -6.60 -50.46 -20.09
N GLU A 238 -5.46 -51.13 -20.18
CA GLU A 238 -5.29 -52.55 -19.88
C GLU A 238 -3.96 -52.77 -19.15
N ASN A 239 -3.91 -53.73 -18.21
CA ASN A 239 -2.69 -54.10 -17.47
C ASN A 239 -1.93 -52.90 -16.86
N ASN A 240 -2.65 -51.88 -16.40
CA ASN A 240 -2.12 -50.63 -15.84
C ASN A 240 -1.29 -49.77 -16.85
N ALA A 241 -1.45 -50.01 -18.16
CA ALA A 241 -0.90 -49.20 -19.24
C ALA A 241 -1.99 -48.43 -19.96
N LEU A 242 -1.66 -47.24 -20.47
CA LEU A 242 -2.55 -46.41 -21.29
C LEU A 242 -2.00 -46.27 -22.72
N THR A 243 -2.85 -46.49 -23.70
CA THR A 243 -2.58 -46.20 -25.12
C THR A 243 -3.63 -45.25 -25.69
N ILE A 244 -3.24 -44.52 -26.73
CA ILE A 244 -4.07 -43.55 -27.44
C ILE A 244 -4.00 -43.84 -28.94
N GLN A 245 -5.14 -43.75 -29.63
CA GLN A 245 -5.27 -43.78 -31.08
C GLN A 245 -6.19 -42.62 -31.49
N SER A 246 -5.65 -41.66 -32.25
CA SER A 246 -6.36 -40.44 -32.65
C SER A 246 -6.60 -40.42 -34.17
N PRO A 247 -7.82 -40.10 -34.65
CA PRO A 247 -8.09 -39.90 -36.08
C PRO A 247 -7.58 -38.55 -36.61
N PHE A 248 -7.00 -37.74 -35.72
CA PHE A 248 -6.37 -36.45 -35.99
C PHE A 248 -4.87 -36.53 -35.69
N GLU A 249 -4.05 -35.86 -36.51
CA GLU A 249 -2.64 -35.64 -36.17
C GLU A 249 -2.51 -34.65 -35.01
N GLY A 250 -1.39 -34.74 -34.28
CA GLY A 250 -1.09 -33.82 -33.20
C GLY A 250 0.35 -33.92 -32.72
N GLU A 251 0.65 -33.17 -31.66
CA GLU A 251 1.92 -33.21 -30.96
C GLU A 251 1.70 -33.31 -29.45
N TYR A 252 2.73 -33.71 -28.71
CA TYR A 252 2.71 -33.67 -27.25
C TYR A 252 4.04 -33.19 -26.68
N MET A 253 3.99 -32.54 -25.53
CA MET A 253 5.16 -32.09 -24.79
C MET A 253 5.05 -32.51 -23.31
N VAL A 254 6.03 -33.29 -22.83
CA VAL A 254 6.10 -33.74 -21.44
C VAL A 254 6.44 -32.55 -20.54
N MET A 255 5.54 -32.16 -19.64
CA MET A 255 5.68 -30.89 -18.89
C MET A 255 6.91 -30.83 -17.97
N ALA A 256 7.38 -31.98 -17.46
CA ALA A 256 8.51 -32.04 -16.53
C ALA A 256 9.89 -32.02 -17.22
N THR A 257 9.98 -32.41 -18.48
CA THR A 257 11.27 -32.56 -19.21
C THR A 257 11.33 -31.72 -20.49
N MET A 258 10.24 -31.07 -20.88
CA MET A 258 10.05 -30.36 -22.16
C MET A 258 10.26 -31.26 -23.40
N ALA A 259 10.33 -32.58 -23.23
CA ALA A 259 10.50 -33.52 -24.33
C ALA A 259 9.26 -33.54 -25.22
N GLN A 260 9.45 -33.33 -26.52
CA GLN A 260 8.40 -33.28 -27.53
C GLN A 260 8.26 -34.62 -28.28
N GLY A 261 7.06 -34.95 -28.72
CA GLY A 261 6.76 -36.09 -29.58
C GLY A 261 5.54 -35.84 -30.46
N LYS A 262 5.30 -36.74 -31.44
CA LYS A 262 4.18 -36.63 -32.39
C LYS A 262 3.09 -37.65 -32.09
N LEU A 263 1.84 -37.20 -32.15
CA LEU A 263 0.66 -38.05 -32.20
C LEU A 263 0.33 -38.32 -33.68
N VAL A 264 0.59 -39.55 -34.12
CA VAL A 264 0.44 -39.98 -35.51
C VAL A 264 -0.99 -40.45 -35.73
N LYS A 265 -1.65 -39.86 -36.73
CA LYS A 265 -3.03 -40.19 -37.09
C LYS A 265 -3.24 -41.69 -37.33
N ASP A 266 -4.36 -42.20 -36.83
CA ASP A 266 -4.86 -43.58 -36.93
C ASP A 266 -3.91 -44.66 -36.36
N SER A 267 -2.79 -44.26 -35.74
CA SER A 267 -1.80 -45.15 -35.14
C SER A 267 -2.04 -45.34 -33.65
N LEU A 268 -1.84 -46.57 -33.16
CA LEU A 268 -1.87 -46.86 -31.72
C LEU A 268 -0.52 -46.49 -31.09
N GLN A 269 -0.53 -45.62 -30.09
CA GLN A 269 0.68 -45.12 -29.42
C GLN A 269 0.52 -45.15 -27.88
N PRO A 270 1.61 -45.20 -27.10
CA PRO A 270 1.54 -45.03 -25.64
C PRO A 270 1.02 -43.63 -25.27
N LEU A 271 0.07 -43.54 -24.34
CA LEU A 271 -0.38 -42.27 -23.78
C LEU A 271 0.57 -41.87 -22.64
N ILE A 272 1.34 -40.80 -22.88
CA ILE A 272 2.30 -40.26 -21.92
C ILE A 272 1.58 -39.26 -20.99
N LEU A 273 1.29 -39.69 -19.77
CA LEU A 273 0.70 -38.85 -18.73
C LEU A 273 1.56 -37.61 -18.44
N ARG A 274 0.91 -36.55 -17.92
CA ARG A 274 1.52 -35.24 -17.60
C ARG A 274 2.20 -34.57 -18.79
N SER A 275 1.70 -34.85 -19.99
CA SER A 275 2.09 -34.18 -21.23
C SER A 275 0.95 -33.29 -21.72
N ARG A 276 1.28 -32.12 -22.26
CA ARG A 276 0.33 -31.29 -23.02
C ARG A 276 0.24 -31.84 -24.43
N TYR A 277 -0.89 -32.42 -24.79
CA TYR A 277 -1.25 -32.80 -26.15
C TYR A 277 -1.90 -31.61 -26.86
N VAL A 278 -1.57 -31.42 -28.12
CA VAL A 278 -2.21 -30.48 -29.05
C VAL A 278 -2.75 -31.30 -30.20
N ILE A 279 -4.08 -31.35 -30.34
CA ILE A 279 -4.79 -32.15 -31.35
C ILE A 279 -5.79 -31.23 -32.04
N GLY A 280 -5.49 -30.85 -33.29
CA GLY A 280 -6.13 -29.68 -33.91
C GLY A 280 -5.87 -28.41 -33.08
N ASP A 281 -6.90 -27.60 -32.86
CA ASP A 281 -6.81 -26.38 -32.05
C ASP A 281 -6.87 -26.64 -30.52
N MET A 282 -7.13 -27.88 -30.09
CA MET A 282 -7.41 -28.22 -28.70
C MET A 282 -6.13 -28.59 -27.94
N GLN A 283 -5.90 -27.95 -26.78
CA GLN A 283 -4.79 -28.23 -25.88
C GLN A 283 -5.28 -28.95 -24.62
N MET A 284 -4.74 -30.14 -24.33
CA MET A 284 -5.21 -30.97 -23.21
C MET A 284 -4.06 -31.68 -22.48
N VAL A 285 -4.30 -32.08 -21.23
CA VAL A 285 -3.35 -32.79 -20.36
C VAL A 285 -4.05 -33.96 -19.67
N PHE A 286 -3.37 -35.10 -19.57
CA PHE A 286 -3.81 -36.25 -18.75
C PHE A 286 -2.94 -36.31 -17.47
N PRO A 287 -3.32 -35.65 -16.36
CA PRO A 287 -2.43 -35.44 -15.20
C PRO A 287 -2.23 -36.67 -14.31
N LYS A 288 -3.20 -37.59 -14.31
CA LYS A 288 -3.29 -38.78 -13.44
C LYS A 288 -3.60 -40.02 -14.30
N PRO A 289 -3.20 -41.24 -13.89
CA PRO A 289 -3.69 -42.48 -14.49
C PRO A 289 -5.20 -42.65 -14.23
N VAL A 290 -5.79 -43.74 -14.73
CA VAL A 290 -7.15 -44.14 -14.37
C VAL A 290 -7.25 -44.34 -12.85
N VAL A 291 -8.26 -43.74 -12.22
CA VAL A 291 -8.54 -43.86 -10.78
C VAL A 291 -9.90 -44.55 -10.62
N LYS A 292 -9.94 -45.61 -9.81
CA LYS A 292 -11.19 -46.22 -9.33
C LYS A 292 -11.68 -45.46 -8.10
N GLY A 293 -12.85 -44.84 -8.16
CA GLY A 293 -13.32 -44.00 -7.08
C GLY A 293 -14.66 -43.31 -7.29
N VAL A 294 -14.92 -42.34 -6.42
CA VAL A 294 -16.13 -41.50 -6.42
C VAL A 294 -15.75 -40.02 -6.45
N PHE A 295 -16.65 -39.18 -6.95
CA PHE A 295 -16.47 -37.72 -6.91
C PHE A 295 -16.60 -37.19 -5.47
N ASP A 296 -15.61 -36.42 -5.03
CA ASP A 296 -15.67 -35.61 -3.81
C ASP A 296 -15.03 -34.24 -4.11
N ILE A 297 -15.30 -33.27 -3.25
CA ILE A 297 -14.66 -31.96 -3.29
C ILE A 297 -13.29 -32.07 -2.62
N VAL A 298 -12.25 -31.70 -3.37
CA VAL A 298 -10.84 -31.72 -2.96
C VAL A 298 -10.21 -30.34 -3.11
N GLN A 299 -9.06 -30.12 -2.48
CA GLN A 299 -8.31 -28.87 -2.64
C GLN A 299 -7.50 -28.89 -3.95
N LYS A 300 -7.52 -27.78 -4.70
CA LYS A 300 -6.67 -27.57 -5.88
C LYS A 300 -5.19 -27.57 -5.47
N SER A 301 -4.32 -28.10 -6.34
CA SER A 301 -2.86 -28.12 -6.11
C SER A 301 -2.23 -26.73 -6.04
N GLN A 302 -2.85 -25.75 -6.70
CA GLN A 302 -2.52 -24.33 -6.60
C GLN A 302 -3.83 -23.55 -6.48
N ILE A 303 -3.91 -22.67 -5.47
CA ILE A 303 -5.06 -21.79 -5.26
C ILE A 303 -4.83 -20.48 -6.02
N LEU A 304 -5.73 -20.16 -6.94
CA LEU A 304 -5.75 -18.93 -7.71
C LEU A 304 -6.73 -17.92 -7.11
N ARG A 305 -6.61 -16.66 -7.55
CA ARG A 305 -7.53 -15.58 -7.18
C ARG A 305 -8.85 -15.81 -7.93
N ASN A 306 -9.96 -15.89 -7.19
CA ASN A 306 -11.31 -16.23 -7.68
C ASN A 306 -11.54 -17.72 -8.00
N ASP A 307 -10.74 -18.64 -7.45
CA ASP A 307 -11.14 -20.06 -7.41
C ASP A 307 -12.38 -20.27 -6.51
N ASP A 308 -13.29 -21.15 -6.93
CA ASP A 308 -14.37 -21.68 -6.08
C ASP A 308 -13.81 -22.27 -4.78
N ASP A 309 -14.53 -22.05 -3.68
CA ASP A 309 -14.34 -22.78 -2.43
C ASP A 309 -15.29 -23.99 -2.38
N GLY A 310 -14.97 -24.95 -1.51
CA GLY A 310 -15.66 -26.23 -1.37
C GLY A 310 -16.38 -26.35 -0.04
N VAL A 311 -17.64 -26.74 -0.08
CA VAL A 311 -18.47 -27.04 1.11
C VAL A 311 -19.02 -28.46 0.97
N VAL A 312 -18.78 -29.32 1.96
CA VAL A 312 -19.46 -30.63 2.02
C VAL A 312 -20.41 -30.65 3.20
N LEU A 313 -21.68 -30.87 2.88
CA LEU A 313 -22.78 -30.98 3.83
C LEU A 313 -23.13 -32.44 4.06
N LYS A 314 -23.50 -32.78 5.28
CA LYS A 314 -24.13 -34.03 5.66
C LYS A 314 -25.60 -33.76 5.91
N VAL A 315 -26.44 -34.40 5.11
CA VAL A 315 -27.90 -34.19 5.08
C VAL A 315 -28.56 -35.46 5.60
N THR A 316 -29.39 -35.33 6.63
CA THR A 316 -30.11 -36.43 7.25
C THR A 316 -31.61 -36.16 7.22
N ALA A 317 -32.38 -37.07 6.63
CA ALA A 317 -33.83 -37.04 6.58
C ALA A 317 -34.39 -38.46 6.72
N ASN A 318 -35.44 -38.64 7.54
CA ASN A 318 -36.10 -39.94 7.75
C ASN A 318 -35.15 -41.12 8.12
N GLY A 319 -34.05 -40.83 8.82
CA GLY A 319 -33.03 -41.81 9.20
C GLY A 319 -31.97 -42.11 8.14
N GLU A 320 -32.17 -41.70 6.89
CA GLU A 320 -31.16 -41.77 5.82
C GLU A 320 -30.21 -40.57 5.92
N THR A 321 -28.92 -40.78 5.61
CA THR A 321 -27.89 -39.72 5.65
C THR A 321 -27.02 -39.77 4.41
N GLN A 322 -26.85 -38.62 3.73
CA GLN A 322 -26.02 -38.48 2.53
C GLN A 322 -25.06 -37.30 2.63
N ARG A 323 -23.87 -37.44 1.99
CA ARG A 323 -22.88 -36.37 1.83
C ARG A 323 -23.14 -35.62 0.53
N VAL A 324 -23.11 -34.28 0.56
CA VAL A 324 -23.39 -33.40 -0.57
C VAL A 324 -22.25 -32.38 -0.71
N GLY A 325 -21.41 -32.56 -1.72
CA GLY A 325 -20.32 -31.64 -2.04
C GLY A 325 -20.75 -30.53 -3.00
N LEU A 326 -20.50 -29.29 -2.61
CA LEU A 326 -20.84 -28.05 -3.31
C LEU A 326 -19.56 -27.26 -3.63
N LEU A 327 -19.51 -26.68 -4.83
CA LEU A 327 -18.53 -25.66 -5.21
C LEU A 327 -19.23 -24.29 -5.29
N GLY A 328 -18.52 -23.24 -4.87
CA GLY A 328 -18.95 -21.85 -4.98
C GLY A 328 -18.24 -20.97 -3.96
N GLY A 329 -18.74 -19.77 -3.71
CA GLY A 329 -18.06 -18.84 -2.81
C GLY A 329 -18.49 -17.39 -3.01
N LYS A 330 -17.68 -16.47 -2.48
CA LYS A 330 -17.96 -15.04 -2.57
C LYS A 330 -17.82 -14.55 -4.01
N GLY A 331 -18.89 -13.95 -4.54
CA GLY A 331 -18.98 -13.50 -5.93
C GLY A 331 -19.41 -14.59 -6.91
N MET A 332 -19.73 -15.80 -6.45
CA MET A 332 -20.19 -16.92 -7.29
C MET A 332 -21.65 -17.25 -7.03
N ASN A 333 -22.35 -17.67 -8.08
CA ASN A 333 -23.79 -17.92 -8.06
C ASN A 333 -24.15 -19.24 -8.78
N ASN A 334 -23.40 -20.31 -8.47
CA ASN A 334 -23.42 -21.60 -9.17
C ASN A 334 -24.82 -22.27 -9.22
N ALA A 335 -25.01 -23.22 -10.13
CA ALA A 335 -26.27 -23.97 -10.25
C ALA A 335 -26.59 -24.79 -8.98
N PHE A 336 -27.86 -25.09 -8.76
CA PHE A 336 -28.29 -25.94 -7.65
C PHE A 336 -27.92 -27.41 -7.89
N LYS A 337 -27.26 -28.05 -6.91
CA LYS A 337 -27.02 -29.50 -6.89
C LYS A 337 -28.24 -30.20 -6.27
N GLN A 338 -28.91 -31.04 -7.05
CA GLN A 338 -30.10 -31.77 -6.62
C GLN A 338 -29.72 -33.13 -6.02
N VAL A 339 -30.36 -33.51 -4.90
CA VAL A 339 -30.08 -34.74 -4.15
C VAL A 339 -31.38 -35.25 -3.51
N LYS A 340 -31.62 -36.57 -3.53
CA LYS A 340 -32.76 -37.20 -2.83
C LYS A 340 -32.30 -37.87 -1.54
N VAL A 341 -32.91 -37.51 -0.40
CA VAL A 341 -32.61 -38.10 0.92
C VAL A 341 -33.90 -38.33 1.70
N GLY A 342 -34.10 -39.52 2.23
CA GLY A 342 -35.23 -39.86 3.10
C GLY A 342 -36.61 -39.82 2.43
N GLY A 343 -36.66 -39.76 1.10
CA GLY A 343 -37.87 -39.54 0.30
C GLY A 343 -38.18 -38.08 -0.03
N LEU A 344 -37.31 -37.14 0.35
CA LEU A 344 -37.44 -35.71 0.02
C LEU A 344 -36.44 -35.31 -1.08
N ASP A 345 -36.85 -34.35 -1.91
CA ASP A 345 -36.05 -33.73 -2.96
C ASP A 345 -35.38 -32.47 -2.40
N PHE A 346 -34.04 -32.46 -2.37
CA PHE A 346 -33.24 -31.32 -1.94
C PHE A 346 -32.56 -30.65 -3.14
N ALA A 347 -32.49 -29.32 -3.13
CA ALA A 347 -31.67 -28.55 -4.06
C ALA A 347 -30.74 -27.62 -3.28
N PHE A 348 -29.43 -27.86 -3.32
CA PHE A 348 -28.42 -27.14 -2.53
C PHE A 348 -27.55 -26.21 -3.38
N LYS A 349 -27.11 -25.10 -2.78
CA LYS A 349 -26.20 -24.12 -3.37
C LYS A 349 -25.37 -23.44 -2.28
N TYR A 350 -24.11 -23.15 -2.60
CA TYR A 350 -23.21 -22.34 -1.79
C TYR A 350 -22.68 -21.17 -2.62
N GLY A 351 -22.73 -19.95 -2.09
CA GLY A 351 -22.16 -18.76 -2.75
C GLY A 351 -22.87 -17.46 -2.41
N SER A 352 -22.65 -16.43 -3.22
CA SER A 352 -23.38 -15.17 -3.17
C SER A 352 -24.83 -15.34 -3.62
N LYS A 353 -25.74 -14.59 -3.00
CA LYS A 353 -27.16 -14.51 -3.36
C LYS A 353 -27.38 -13.45 -4.44
N VAL A 354 -28.27 -13.73 -5.41
CA VAL A 354 -28.80 -12.71 -6.33
C VAL A 354 -29.79 -11.83 -5.59
N LEU A 355 -29.62 -10.52 -5.71
CA LEU A 355 -30.52 -9.49 -5.20
C LEU A 355 -30.99 -8.63 -6.38
N GLU A 356 -32.26 -8.24 -6.38
CA GLU A 356 -32.88 -7.44 -7.44
C GLU A 356 -32.97 -5.97 -7.02
N LEU A 357 -32.76 -5.07 -7.99
CA LEU A 357 -32.94 -3.63 -7.85
C LEU A 357 -34.37 -3.23 -8.26
N PRO A 358 -34.93 -2.15 -7.69
CA PRO A 358 -36.23 -1.62 -8.08
C PRO A 358 -36.20 -0.79 -9.38
N PHE A 359 -35.08 -0.78 -10.09
CA PHE A 359 -34.78 -0.08 -11.35
C PHE A 359 -33.67 -0.86 -12.08
N SER A 360 -33.38 -0.53 -13.34
CA SER A 360 -32.32 -1.15 -14.13
C SER A 360 -31.18 -0.17 -14.43
N ILE A 361 -29.97 -0.69 -14.62
CA ILE A 361 -28.81 0.06 -15.09
C ILE A 361 -28.34 -0.55 -16.41
N LYS A 362 -28.24 0.28 -17.45
CA LYS A 362 -27.62 -0.10 -18.73
C LYS A 362 -26.20 0.44 -18.79
N LEU A 363 -25.22 -0.40 -19.12
CA LEU A 363 -23.89 0.07 -19.52
C LEU A 363 -23.93 0.49 -20.99
N ASN A 364 -23.68 1.77 -21.27
CA ASN A 364 -23.57 2.27 -22.64
C ASN A 364 -22.16 2.11 -23.20
N ASP A 365 -21.15 2.41 -22.39
CA ASP A 365 -19.73 2.45 -22.79
C ASP A 365 -18.84 2.32 -21.54
N PHE A 366 -17.73 1.58 -21.62
CA PHE A 366 -16.71 1.54 -20.57
C PHE A 366 -15.42 2.20 -21.06
N GLU A 367 -14.96 3.23 -20.35
CA GLU A 367 -13.78 4.00 -20.73
C GLU A 367 -12.64 3.76 -19.73
N ALA A 368 -11.47 3.33 -20.22
CA ALA A 368 -10.25 3.15 -19.41
C ALA A 368 -9.10 4.04 -19.93
N GLU A 369 -8.80 5.10 -19.20
CA GLU A 369 -7.69 6.00 -19.50
C GLU A 369 -6.36 5.40 -19.01
N ARG A 370 -5.28 5.65 -19.76
CA ARG A 370 -3.92 5.18 -19.46
C ARG A 370 -2.97 6.34 -19.20
N TYR A 371 -1.86 6.08 -18.52
CA TYR A 371 -0.73 7.01 -18.54
C TYR A 371 -0.09 7.00 -19.92
N PRO A 372 0.43 8.15 -20.39
CA PRO A 372 1.02 8.28 -21.71
C PRO A 372 2.03 7.18 -22.05
N GLY A 373 1.88 6.55 -23.21
CA GLY A 373 2.76 5.48 -23.70
C GLY A 373 2.72 4.14 -22.94
N THR A 374 1.88 3.98 -21.91
CA THR A 374 1.71 2.71 -21.19
C THR A 374 0.57 1.86 -21.75
N GLU A 375 0.69 0.53 -21.66
CA GLU A 375 -0.35 -0.41 -22.13
C GLU A 375 -1.27 -0.91 -21.01
N LYS A 376 -0.72 -1.09 -19.81
CA LYS A 376 -1.43 -1.60 -18.61
C LYS A 376 -1.35 -0.64 -17.41
N GLY A 377 -0.91 0.59 -17.63
CA GLY A 377 -0.85 1.64 -16.61
C GLY A 377 -2.08 2.51 -16.68
N TYR A 378 -3.18 2.13 -16.03
CA TYR A 378 -4.41 2.91 -16.04
C TYR A 378 -4.30 4.15 -15.14
N SER A 379 -4.71 5.30 -15.66
CA SER A 379 -4.75 6.61 -14.96
C SER A 379 -6.14 6.92 -14.42
N SER A 380 -7.19 6.45 -15.08
CA SER A 380 -8.58 6.45 -14.60
C SER A 380 -9.39 5.35 -15.31
N TYR A 381 -10.59 5.05 -14.81
CA TYR A 381 -11.56 4.19 -15.49
C TYR A 381 -12.98 4.55 -15.06
N SER A 382 -13.94 4.39 -15.98
CA SER A 382 -15.31 4.88 -15.83
C SER A 382 -16.33 4.09 -16.64
N SER A 383 -17.60 4.17 -16.23
CA SER A 383 -18.74 3.60 -16.94
C SER A 383 -19.75 4.69 -17.27
N GLN A 384 -20.09 4.82 -18.55
CA GLN A 384 -21.25 5.60 -19.00
C GLN A 384 -22.49 4.73 -18.86
N VAL A 385 -23.44 5.10 -18.00
CA VAL A 385 -24.64 4.30 -17.74
C VAL A 385 -25.93 5.10 -17.97
N THR A 386 -27.00 4.42 -18.38
CA THR A 386 -28.37 4.95 -18.30
C THR A 386 -29.08 4.29 -17.12
N VAL A 387 -29.65 5.09 -16.23
CA VAL A 387 -30.53 4.63 -15.15
C VAL A 387 -31.97 4.58 -15.68
N ILE A 388 -32.61 3.43 -15.57
CA ILE A 388 -33.96 3.17 -16.07
C ILE A 388 -34.85 2.79 -14.89
N ASP A 389 -35.62 3.76 -14.39
CA ASP A 389 -36.63 3.59 -13.34
C ASP A 389 -38.03 3.83 -13.93
N ASP A 390 -39.04 3.11 -13.48
CA ASP A 390 -40.44 3.31 -13.92
C ASP A 390 -41.13 4.48 -13.19
N LYS A 391 -40.54 4.97 -12.10
CA LYS A 391 -41.11 6.03 -11.23
C LYS A 391 -40.56 7.42 -11.54
N GLU A 392 -39.40 7.49 -12.17
CA GLU A 392 -38.68 8.72 -12.49
C GLU A 392 -38.25 8.69 -13.97
N SER A 393 -37.95 9.85 -14.56
CA SER A 393 -37.46 9.86 -15.94
C SER A 393 -36.07 9.25 -16.03
N SER A 394 -35.84 8.35 -17.00
CA SER A 394 -34.51 7.79 -17.25
C SER A 394 -33.49 8.88 -17.57
N TYR A 395 -32.26 8.72 -17.07
CA TYR A 395 -31.18 9.68 -17.24
C TYR A 395 -29.82 8.98 -17.41
N ASP A 396 -28.92 9.66 -18.11
CA ASP A 396 -27.53 9.21 -18.28
C ASP A 396 -26.63 9.74 -17.16
N TYR A 397 -25.67 8.92 -16.73
CA TYR A 397 -24.75 9.22 -15.65
C TYR A 397 -23.38 8.58 -15.90
N LYS A 398 -22.28 9.27 -15.56
CA LYS A 398 -20.91 8.73 -15.65
C LYS A 398 -20.40 8.32 -14.27
N ILE A 399 -20.29 7.01 -14.01
CA ILE A 399 -19.71 6.48 -12.77
C ILE A 399 -18.20 6.39 -12.95
N PHE A 400 -17.41 6.96 -12.04
CA PHE A 400 -15.95 6.86 -12.08
C PHE A 400 -15.33 6.99 -10.68
N MET A 401 -14.00 6.90 -10.60
CA MET A 401 -13.28 6.99 -9.33
C MET A 401 -13.53 8.35 -8.63
N ASN A 402 -14.06 8.31 -7.40
CA ASN A 402 -14.58 9.48 -6.64
C ASN A 402 -15.89 10.10 -7.17
N ASN A 403 -16.61 9.48 -8.11
CA ASN A 403 -17.93 9.93 -8.57
C ASN A 403 -18.93 8.76 -8.64
N ILE A 404 -19.71 8.61 -7.58
CA ILE A 404 -20.69 7.53 -7.40
C ILE A 404 -22.08 7.93 -7.89
N LEU A 405 -22.79 6.98 -8.49
CA LEU A 405 -24.24 7.08 -8.69
C LEU A 405 -24.94 6.78 -7.36
N ASP A 406 -25.83 7.66 -6.90
CA ASP A 406 -26.74 7.44 -5.76
C ASP A 406 -28.18 7.58 -6.27
N HIS A 407 -28.91 6.46 -6.32
CA HIS A 407 -30.29 6.40 -6.85
C HIS A 407 -31.16 5.52 -5.95
N GLY A 408 -32.30 6.04 -5.49
CA GLY A 408 -33.22 5.30 -4.61
C GLY A 408 -32.61 4.82 -3.26
N GLY A 409 -31.48 5.40 -2.83
CA GLY A 409 -30.72 4.95 -1.64
C GLY A 409 -29.68 3.84 -1.93
N TYR A 410 -29.56 3.40 -3.18
CA TYR A 410 -28.50 2.51 -3.66
C TYR A 410 -27.35 3.33 -4.22
N ARG A 411 -26.13 3.01 -3.80
CA ARG A 411 -24.89 3.60 -4.31
C ARG A 411 -24.14 2.62 -5.18
N PHE A 412 -23.71 3.06 -6.35
CA PHE A 412 -22.90 2.31 -7.30
C PHE A 412 -21.55 3.00 -7.47
N PHE A 413 -20.48 2.26 -7.21
CA PHE A 413 -19.11 2.74 -7.45
C PHE A 413 -18.37 1.81 -8.42
N GLN A 414 -17.49 2.42 -9.22
CA GLN A 414 -16.62 1.71 -10.16
C GLN A 414 -15.55 0.92 -9.38
N SER A 415 -15.75 -0.39 -9.20
CA SER A 415 -14.85 -1.21 -8.36
C SER A 415 -13.71 -1.86 -9.15
N SER A 416 -14.03 -2.41 -10.32
CA SER A 416 -13.08 -3.01 -11.26
C SER A 416 -13.75 -3.14 -12.63
N PHE A 417 -13.10 -3.83 -13.57
CA PHE A 417 -13.59 -4.06 -14.92
C PHE A 417 -13.10 -5.42 -15.41
N ASP A 418 -13.72 -5.93 -16.47
CA ASP A 418 -13.34 -7.20 -17.09
C ASP A 418 -11.98 -7.04 -17.82
N PRO A 419 -11.08 -8.05 -17.80
CA PRO A 419 -9.75 -7.94 -18.42
C PRO A 419 -9.74 -7.73 -19.95
N ASP A 420 -10.89 -7.84 -20.62
CA ASP A 420 -11.08 -7.55 -22.05
C ASP A 420 -11.59 -6.13 -22.31
N GLU A 421 -11.72 -5.30 -21.27
CA GLU A 421 -12.17 -3.90 -21.28
C GLU A 421 -13.60 -3.68 -21.83
N LYS A 422 -14.45 -4.73 -21.84
CA LYS A 422 -15.82 -4.68 -22.38
C LYS A 422 -16.92 -4.93 -21.35
N GLY A 423 -16.57 -4.74 -20.09
CA GLY A 423 -17.48 -4.96 -18.97
C GLY A 423 -17.03 -4.24 -17.72
N THR A 424 -18.00 -3.68 -17.01
CA THR A 424 -17.80 -2.99 -15.75
C THR A 424 -18.16 -3.88 -14.58
N ILE A 425 -17.43 -3.76 -13.48
CA ILE A 425 -17.79 -4.36 -12.20
C ILE A 425 -18.03 -3.22 -11.22
N LEU A 426 -19.30 -2.88 -11.07
CA LEU A 426 -19.77 -1.94 -10.06
C LEU A 426 -19.90 -2.66 -8.72
N SER A 427 -19.67 -1.95 -7.63
CA SER A 427 -20.08 -2.43 -6.30
C SER A 427 -21.26 -1.60 -5.81
N VAL A 428 -22.20 -2.30 -5.17
CA VAL A 428 -23.51 -1.80 -4.77
C VAL A 428 -23.56 -1.75 -3.24
N ASN A 429 -23.97 -0.62 -2.67
CA ASN A 429 -24.29 -0.51 -1.23
C ASN A 429 -25.65 0.17 -1.03
N HIS A 430 -26.43 -0.33 -0.08
CA HIS A 430 -27.70 0.28 0.34
C HIS A 430 -27.67 0.54 1.87
N ASP A 431 -27.15 1.72 2.26
CA ASP A 431 -27.01 2.16 3.65
C ASP A 431 -27.45 3.63 3.86
N TYR A 432 -28.69 3.97 3.50
CA TYR A 432 -29.17 5.35 3.66
C TYR A 432 -29.13 5.82 5.13
N TRP A 433 -29.72 5.04 6.05
CA TRP A 433 -29.88 5.46 7.45
C TRP A 433 -28.60 5.38 8.28
N GLY A 434 -27.78 4.35 8.11
CA GLY A 434 -26.54 4.17 8.86
C GLY A 434 -25.51 5.23 8.48
N SER A 435 -25.38 5.48 7.17
CA SER A 435 -24.61 6.62 6.64
C SER A 435 -25.12 7.95 7.21
N LEU A 436 -26.40 8.31 7.02
CA LEU A 436 -26.93 9.62 7.44
C LEU A 436 -26.65 9.93 8.92
N ILE A 437 -26.90 8.95 9.80
CA ILE A 437 -26.68 9.09 11.25
C ILE A 437 -25.19 9.19 11.58
N THR A 438 -24.33 8.45 10.87
CA THR A 438 -22.87 8.54 10.99
C THR A 438 -22.34 9.89 10.52
N TYR A 439 -22.81 10.42 9.39
CA TYR A 439 -22.43 11.74 8.86
C TYR A 439 -22.84 12.89 9.81
N ILE A 440 -24.02 12.83 10.42
CA ILE A 440 -24.42 13.75 11.51
C ILE A 440 -23.41 13.66 12.68
N GLY A 441 -23.02 12.44 13.05
CA GLY A 441 -21.96 12.19 14.02
C GLY A 441 -20.63 12.83 13.63
N TYR A 442 -20.16 12.65 12.38
CA TYR A 442 -18.90 13.20 11.89
C TYR A 442 -18.91 14.74 11.86
N PHE A 443 -20.02 15.36 11.44
CA PHE A 443 -20.18 16.81 11.47
C PHE A 443 -20.10 17.37 12.89
N LEU A 444 -20.82 16.76 13.84
CA LEU A 444 -20.76 17.13 15.26
C LEU A 444 -19.34 16.94 15.83
N LEU A 445 -18.66 15.85 15.47
CA LEU A 445 -17.30 15.56 15.90
C LEU A 445 -16.32 16.63 15.41
N TYR A 446 -16.34 16.94 14.12
CA TYR A 446 -15.52 17.97 13.49
C TYR A 446 -15.72 19.34 14.17
N PHE A 447 -16.97 19.77 14.28
CA PHE A 447 -17.32 21.04 14.89
C PHE A 447 -16.92 21.11 16.38
N GLY A 448 -17.15 20.04 17.15
CA GLY A 448 -16.77 19.94 18.55
C GLY A 448 -15.25 19.98 18.76
N LEU A 449 -14.49 19.22 17.97
CA LEU A 449 -13.02 19.19 18.04
C LEU A 449 -12.40 20.54 17.66
N MET A 450 -12.88 21.18 16.59
CA MET A 450 -12.45 22.53 16.21
C MET A 450 -12.76 23.55 17.30
N ALA A 451 -13.99 23.56 17.82
CA ALA A 451 -14.40 24.49 18.88
C ALA A 451 -13.56 24.36 20.16
N ILE A 452 -13.13 23.15 20.54
CA ILE A 452 -12.30 22.93 21.73
C ILE A 452 -10.96 23.69 21.67
N LEU A 453 -10.38 23.95 20.49
CA LEU A 453 -9.12 24.69 20.35
C LEU A 453 -9.27 26.21 20.60
N PHE A 454 -10.47 26.77 20.39
CA PHE A 454 -10.71 28.22 20.46
C PHE A 454 -11.56 28.68 21.66
N VAL A 455 -12.42 27.82 22.21
CA VAL A 455 -13.29 28.16 23.35
C VAL A 455 -12.49 28.42 24.62
N LYS A 456 -12.60 29.64 25.18
CA LYS A 456 -11.88 30.06 26.40
C LYS A 456 -12.12 29.16 27.63
N GLY A 457 -13.30 28.55 27.73
CA GLY A 457 -13.66 27.60 28.80
C GLY A 457 -13.16 26.17 28.58
N SER A 458 -12.46 25.89 27.48
CA SER A 458 -11.88 24.57 27.22
C SER A 458 -10.57 24.37 27.99
N ARG A 459 -10.16 23.11 28.12
CA ARG A 459 -8.85 22.73 28.66
C ARG A 459 -7.68 23.34 27.86
N PHE A 460 -7.84 23.56 26.56
CA PHE A 460 -6.81 24.20 25.75
C PHE A 460 -6.66 25.69 26.12
N GLY A 461 -7.78 26.37 26.40
CA GLY A 461 -7.80 27.71 26.99
C GLY A 461 -7.10 27.77 28.35
N GLU A 462 -7.38 26.81 29.26
CA GLU A 462 -6.68 26.69 30.55
C GLU A 462 -5.16 26.53 30.37
N LEU A 463 -4.74 25.66 29.42
CA LEU A 463 -3.33 25.39 29.14
C LEU A 463 -2.60 26.65 28.66
N LYS A 464 -3.22 27.44 27.77
CA LYS A 464 -2.68 28.73 27.34
C LYS A 464 -2.46 29.69 28.52
N VAL A 465 -3.43 29.81 29.43
CA VAL A 465 -3.33 30.67 30.63
C VAL A 465 -2.28 30.15 31.62
N MET A 466 -2.17 28.83 31.82
CA MET A 466 -1.11 28.25 32.66
C MET A 466 0.27 28.49 32.07
N LEU A 467 0.42 28.36 30.75
CA LEU A 467 1.66 28.61 30.01
C LEU A 467 2.09 30.08 30.12
N GLU A 468 1.15 31.03 29.98
CA GLU A 468 1.40 32.47 30.18
C GLU A 468 1.84 32.78 31.62
N LYS A 469 1.23 32.15 32.64
CA LYS A 469 1.63 32.31 34.05
C LYS A 469 3.04 31.77 34.34
N VAL A 470 3.47 30.69 33.69
CA VAL A 470 4.84 30.18 33.79
C VAL A 470 5.81 31.14 33.09
N LYS A 471 5.46 31.62 31.89
CA LYS A 471 6.27 32.56 31.09
C LYS A 471 6.46 33.92 31.77
N ALA A 472 5.42 34.47 32.41
CA ALA A 472 5.51 35.73 33.16
C ALA A 472 6.50 35.66 34.35
N LYS A 473 6.69 34.48 34.95
CA LYS A 473 7.72 34.26 35.98
C LYS A 473 9.13 34.15 35.39
N LYS A 474 9.27 33.68 34.15
CA LYS A 474 10.53 33.57 33.41
C LYS A 474 11.06 34.94 32.95
N ALA A 475 10.17 35.87 32.62
CA ALA A 475 10.50 37.17 32.03
C ALA A 475 11.16 38.19 33.00
N LYS A 476 11.07 38.01 34.32
CA LYS A 476 11.59 38.98 35.31
C LYS A 476 13.12 38.96 35.54
N LEU A 477 13.90 38.24 34.72
CA LEU A 477 15.27 37.85 35.07
C LEU A 477 16.37 38.28 34.08
N LEU A 478 16.07 39.05 33.02
CA LEU A 478 17.01 39.33 31.92
C LEU A 478 16.96 40.81 31.49
N GLY A 479 18.06 41.54 31.69
CA GLY A 479 18.22 42.92 31.20
C GLY A 479 19.67 43.44 31.25
N ILE A 480 20.00 44.31 30.29
CA ILE A 480 21.17 45.22 30.21
C ILE A 480 22.51 44.67 29.63
N VAL A 481 22.59 44.70 28.27
CA VAL A 481 23.59 45.43 27.41
C VAL A 481 25.09 45.01 27.28
N LEU A 482 25.45 44.57 26.06
CA LEU A 482 26.67 44.76 25.21
C LEU A 482 28.17 44.63 25.64
N LEU A 483 28.96 44.35 24.57
CA LEU A 483 30.35 44.72 24.17
C LEU A 483 31.55 43.72 24.25
N LEU A 484 32.03 43.40 23.03
CA LEU A 484 33.39 43.00 22.56
C LEU A 484 33.85 41.52 22.48
N PHE A 485 34.64 41.27 21.41
CA PHE A 485 35.17 40.00 20.85
C PHE A 485 36.65 39.77 21.27
N GLY A 486 37.33 38.63 21.04
CA GLY A 486 36.91 37.33 20.48
C GLY A 486 38.06 36.31 20.26
N LEU A 487 37.71 35.18 19.64
CA LEU A 487 38.47 34.26 18.74
C LEU A 487 39.63 33.37 19.25
N ASN A 488 39.60 32.09 18.81
CA ASN A 488 40.75 31.28 18.30
C ASN A 488 40.32 29.84 17.93
N THR A 489 40.74 29.32 16.76
CA THR A 489 41.03 27.88 16.48
C THR A 489 41.83 27.71 15.18
N PHE A 490 42.43 26.53 14.97
CA PHE A 490 43.65 26.30 14.17
C PHE A 490 43.48 25.68 12.77
N ALA A 491 44.51 25.94 11.95
CA ALA A 491 45.19 25.07 10.95
C ALA A 491 44.48 24.55 9.67
N GLN A 492 45.20 24.73 8.56
CA GLN A 492 45.15 23.93 7.32
C GLN A 492 46.39 23.01 7.24
N THR A 493 46.32 21.96 6.42
CA THR A 493 47.47 21.18 5.93
C THR A 493 47.21 20.71 4.49
N HIS A 494 48.27 20.58 3.69
CA HIS A 494 48.26 20.03 2.32
C HIS A 494 49.54 19.22 2.06
N THR A 495 49.36 18.01 1.50
CA THR A 495 50.15 17.28 0.45
C THR A 495 51.68 17.07 0.61
N ASP A 496 52.41 16.15 -0.07
CA ASP A 496 52.23 15.34 -1.31
C ASP A 496 52.92 13.93 -1.22
N ASP A 497 52.74 13.09 -2.27
CA ASP A 497 53.58 11.95 -2.77
C ASP A 497 53.81 10.67 -1.90
N ASP A 498 54.14 9.46 -2.43
CA ASP A 498 54.01 8.78 -3.74
C ASP A 498 54.32 7.24 -3.60
N GLY A 499 54.01 6.38 -4.60
CA GLY A 499 54.47 4.95 -4.62
C GLY A 499 53.50 3.87 -5.16
N HIS A 500 54.01 2.77 -5.77
CA HIS A 500 53.30 1.97 -6.81
C HIS A 500 53.23 0.41 -6.64
N ASN A 501 52.28 -0.21 -7.40
CA ASN A 501 52.27 -1.58 -8.02
C ASN A 501 51.90 -2.85 -7.18
N HIS A 502 51.26 -3.93 -7.72
CA HIS A 502 50.56 -4.19 -9.01
C HIS A 502 49.71 -5.51 -9.01
N ASN A 503 48.88 -5.68 -10.07
CA ASN A 503 48.23 -6.91 -10.60
C ASN A 503 46.94 -7.43 -9.90
N THR A 504 45.93 -8.05 -10.56
CA THR A 504 45.62 -8.22 -12.03
C THR A 504 44.13 -8.51 -12.32
N LYS A 505 43.48 -7.60 -13.05
CA LYS A 505 42.30 -7.65 -13.97
C LYS A 505 42.24 -6.24 -14.63
N PRO A 506 41.40 -5.92 -15.64
CA PRO A 506 41.27 -4.52 -16.09
C PRO A 506 40.90 -3.66 -14.89
N THR A 507 41.80 -2.77 -14.46
CA THR A 507 41.59 -2.07 -13.19
C THR A 507 40.52 -1.00 -13.38
N LYS A 508 39.78 -0.68 -12.31
CA LYS A 508 38.83 0.44 -12.29
C LYS A 508 39.47 1.70 -12.89
N ALA A 509 40.72 2.01 -12.49
CA ALA A 509 41.54 3.10 -13.03
C ALA A 509 41.77 3.08 -14.56
N GLN A 510 41.82 1.92 -15.23
CA GLN A 510 41.92 1.85 -16.69
C GLN A 510 40.58 2.18 -17.36
N ILE A 511 39.48 1.70 -16.80
CA ILE A 511 38.12 2.02 -17.26
C ILE A 511 37.83 3.51 -17.03
N ASP A 512 38.12 4.02 -15.83
CA ASP A 512 37.96 5.42 -15.44
C ASP A 512 38.84 6.36 -16.29
N SER A 513 40.07 5.95 -16.65
CA SER A 513 40.93 6.71 -17.55
C SER A 513 40.37 6.78 -18.98
N VAL A 514 39.79 5.68 -19.50
CA VAL A 514 39.11 5.67 -20.80
C VAL A 514 37.81 6.48 -20.76
N LEU A 515 37.06 6.42 -19.66
CA LEU A 515 35.89 7.28 -19.43
C LEU A 515 36.29 8.76 -19.40
N ALA A 516 37.29 9.15 -18.60
CA ALA A 516 37.78 10.52 -18.49
C ALA A 516 38.27 11.11 -19.83
N ALA A 517 38.94 10.30 -20.65
CA ALA A 517 39.39 10.71 -21.97
C ALA A 517 38.25 10.88 -23.00
N ASN A 518 37.09 10.26 -22.78
CA ASN A 518 35.97 10.21 -23.74
C ASN A 518 34.67 10.84 -23.21
N ILE A 519 34.63 11.35 -21.98
CA ILE A 519 33.43 11.94 -21.38
C ILE A 519 33.01 13.22 -22.13
N THR A 520 31.71 13.43 -22.29
CA THR A 520 31.19 14.66 -22.90
C THR A 520 31.33 15.84 -21.93
N PRO A 521 31.81 17.03 -22.38
CA PRO A 521 31.93 18.20 -21.51
C PRO A 521 30.60 18.61 -20.88
N LYS A 522 30.66 18.98 -19.59
CA LYS A 522 29.49 19.28 -18.74
C LYS A 522 28.49 20.23 -19.40
N ALA A 523 28.95 21.30 -20.05
CA ALA A 523 28.07 22.26 -20.71
C ALA A 523 27.21 21.66 -21.85
N HIS A 524 27.73 20.67 -22.59
CA HIS A 524 26.97 20.00 -23.65
C HIS A 524 26.11 18.85 -23.08
N ALA A 525 26.60 18.14 -22.06
CA ALA A 525 25.80 17.15 -21.34
C ALA A 525 24.60 17.79 -20.62
N ASP A 526 24.76 18.98 -20.04
CA ASP A 526 23.67 19.78 -19.47
C ASP A 526 22.65 20.16 -20.54
N ALA A 527 23.07 20.55 -21.75
CA ALA A 527 22.15 20.83 -22.86
C ALA A 527 21.34 19.59 -23.28
N PHE A 528 21.98 18.42 -23.37
CA PHE A 528 21.29 17.14 -23.60
C PHE A 528 20.31 16.81 -22.46
N GLY A 529 20.66 17.10 -21.20
CA GLY A 529 19.81 16.91 -20.03
C GLY A 529 18.50 17.72 -20.02
N HIS A 530 18.38 18.75 -20.88
CA HIS A 530 17.14 19.54 -21.06
C HIS A 530 16.15 18.94 -22.07
N LEU A 531 16.53 17.88 -22.81
CA LEU A 531 15.55 17.13 -23.61
C LEU A 531 14.53 16.45 -22.69
N VAL A 532 13.30 16.27 -23.18
CA VAL A 532 12.27 15.53 -22.46
C VAL A 532 12.34 14.04 -22.81
N ILE A 533 12.03 13.19 -21.85
CA ILE A 533 11.96 11.72 -21.96
C ILE A 533 10.67 11.22 -21.29
N GLN A 534 10.05 10.21 -21.89
CA GLN A 534 8.93 9.47 -21.31
C GLN A 534 9.49 8.22 -20.59
N ASP A 535 9.27 8.10 -19.29
CA ASP A 535 9.71 6.89 -18.56
C ASP A 535 8.77 5.70 -18.77
N LEU A 536 9.14 4.54 -18.20
CA LEU A 536 8.35 3.31 -18.27
C LEU A 536 6.99 3.39 -17.55
N SER A 537 6.75 4.43 -16.74
CA SER A 537 5.45 4.70 -16.07
C SER A 537 4.59 5.70 -16.83
N GLY A 538 5.08 6.22 -17.96
CA GLY A 538 4.43 7.26 -18.76
C GLY A 538 4.64 8.68 -18.24
N ARG A 539 5.52 8.89 -17.25
CA ARG A 539 5.85 10.22 -16.75
C ARG A 539 6.80 10.93 -17.71
N MET A 540 6.41 12.13 -18.11
CA MET A 540 7.27 13.05 -18.85
C MET A 540 8.20 13.79 -17.87
N MET A 541 9.51 13.74 -18.11
CA MET A 541 10.53 14.42 -17.29
C MET A 541 11.71 14.89 -18.15
N PRO A 542 12.58 15.79 -17.66
CA PRO A 542 13.87 16.06 -18.29
C PRO A 542 14.79 14.83 -18.23
N VAL A 543 15.61 14.64 -19.27
CA VAL A 543 16.67 13.62 -19.29
C VAL A 543 17.59 13.74 -18.07
N ASN A 544 17.81 14.95 -17.55
CA ASN A 544 18.56 15.16 -16.31
C ASN A 544 17.95 14.45 -15.09
N THR A 545 16.62 14.49 -14.91
CA THR A 545 15.96 13.77 -13.82
C THR A 545 16.09 12.28 -14.03
N TYR A 546 15.79 11.80 -15.24
CA TYR A 546 15.87 10.38 -15.56
C TYR A 546 17.27 9.82 -15.31
N ALA A 547 18.30 10.52 -15.77
CA ALA A 547 19.69 10.15 -15.59
C ALA A 547 20.09 10.13 -14.11
N SER A 548 19.70 11.15 -13.32
CA SER A 548 19.97 11.20 -11.87
C SER A 548 19.25 10.08 -11.11
N GLU A 549 17.98 9.83 -11.43
CA GLU A 549 17.23 8.72 -10.84
C GLU A 549 17.83 7.36 -11.19
N MET A 550 18.20 7.16 -12.46
CA MET A 550 18.82 5.93 -12.95
C MET A 550 20.16 5.68 -12.23
N LEU A 551 21.05 6.68 -12.21
CA LEU A 551 22.36 6.57 -11.53
C LEU A 551 22.18 6.27 -10.03
N ARG A 552 21.29 6.99 -9.34
CA ARG A 552 20.99 6.74 -7.92
C ARG A 552 20.33 5.39 -7.65
N LYS A 553 19.52 4.87 -8.58
CA LYS A 553 18.91 3.53 -8.47
C LYS A 553 19.95 2.41 -8.66
N LEU A 554 20.93 2.60 -9.55
CA LEU A 554 22.05 1.68 -9.78
C LEU A 554 23.12 1.76 -8.68
N SER A 555 23.71 2.93 -8.44
CA SER A 555 24.95 3.13 -7.66
C SER A 555 24.73 3.71 -6.25
N LYS A 556 23.50 4.13 -5.91
CA LYS A 556 23.19 4.92 -4.70
C LYS A 556 23.85 6.31 -4.62
N HIS A 557 24.55 6.75 -5.68
CA HIS A 557 25.18 8.07 -5.79
C HIS A 557 24.48 8.93 -6.86
N ASP A 558 24.65 10.25 -6.79
CA ASP A 558 24.09 11.19 -7.78
C ASP A 558 25.11 11.53 -8.90
N ASP A 559 26.30 10.98 -8.78
CA ASP A 559 27.52 11.14 -9.59
C ASP A 559 28.26 9.78 -9.71
N TYR A 560 29.18 9.68 -10.67
CA TYR A 560 30.11 8.55 -10.84
C TYR A 560 31.51 9.12 -11.00
N GLU A 561 32.39 8.87 -10.01
CA GLU A 561 33.65 9.58 -9.85
C GLU A 561 33.45 11.12 -9.95
N ASP A 562 34.13 11.79 -10.89
CA ASP A 562 33.98 13.24 -11.12
C ASP A 562 32.86 13.60 -12.13
N PHE A 563 32.12 12.62 -12.65
CA PHE A 563 31.12 12.82 -13.70
C PHE A 563 29.70 12.89 -13.16
N ASP A 564 28.93 13.89 -13.63
CA ASP A 564 27.51 13.96 -13.27
C ASP A 564 26.64 12.98 -14.06
N ALA A 565 25.41 12.79 -13.60
CA ALA A 565 24.46 11.88 -14.22
C ALA A 565 24.19 12.15 -15.71
N ASN A 566 24.21 13.41 -16.18
CA ASN A 566 24.00 13.73 -17.60
C ASN A 566 25.15 13.16 -18.44
N GLN A 567 26.39 13.38 -17.97
CA GLN A 567 27.61 12.88 -18.61
C GLN A 567 27.65 11.35 -18.62
N VAL A 568 27.29 10.72 -17.50
CA VAL A 568 27.22 9.25 -17.34
C VAL A 568 26.19 8.63 -18.28
N PHE A 569 24.95 9.13 -18.26
CA PHE A 569 23.88 8.59 -19.10
C PHE A 569 24.17 8.77 -20.60
N LEU A 570 24.72 9.92 -21.00
CA LEU A 570 25.16 10.13 -22.38
C LEU A 570 26.32 9.20 -22.77
N SER A 571 27.27 8.96 -21.86
CA SER A 571 28.35 7.97 -22.07
C SER A 571 27.83 6.54 -22.26
N MET A 572 26.77 6.15 -21.55
CA MET A 572 26.09 4.85 -21.77
C MET A 572 25.53 4.72 -23.19
N GLN A 573 24.99 5.81 -23.75
CA GLN A 573 24.50 5.82 -25.14
C GLN A 573 25.65 5.87 -26.17
N GLU A 574 26.74 6.59 -25.88
CA GLU A 574 27.91 6.70 -26.77
C GLU A 574 28.79 5.45 -26.80
N SER A 575 28.86 4.69 -25.70
CA SER A 575 29.73 3.51 -25.58
C SER A 575 29.08 2.37 -24.77
N PRO A 576 27.98 1.77 -25.27
CA PRO A 576 27.25 0.69 -24.58
C PRO A 576 28.15 -0.44 -24.04
N MET A 577 29.06 -0.94 -24.88
CA MET A 577 29.97 -2.06 -24.56
C MET A 577 30.95 -1.76 -23.42
N LEU A 578 31.27 -0.48 -23.16
CA LEU A 578 32.12 -0.09 -22.03
C LEU A 578 31.35 -0.31 -20.73
N TRP A 579 30.09 0.14 -20.68
CA TRP A 579 29.23 0.11 -19.50
C TRP A 579 28.75 -1.28 -19.08
N TYR A 580 28.85 -2.29 -19.96
CA TYR A 580 28.73 -3.70 -19.55
C TYR A 580 29.77 -4.10 -18.49
N ASN A 581 30.95 -3.47 -18.50
CA ASN A 581 32.11 -3.81 -17.66
C ASN A 581 32.40 -2.76 -16.57
N VAL A 582 31.61 -1.69 -16.46
CA VAL A 582 31.77 -0.68 -15.40
C VAL A 582 31.13 -1.20 -14.11
N PRO A 583 31.85 -1.22 -12.96
CA PRO A 583 31.26 -1.62 -11.68
C PRO A 583 30.38 -0.50 -11.14
N ILE A 584 29.08 -0.55 -11.45
CA ILE A 584 28.08 0.47 -11.09
C ILE A 584 26.87 -0.10 -10.36
N ILE A 585 26.61 -1.41 -10.46
CA ILE A 585 25.44 -2.03 -9.81
C ILE A 585 25.77 -2.23 -8.32
N TYR A 586 25.10 -1.47 -7.46
CA TYR A 586 25.22 -1.58 -6.01
C TYR A 586 24.59 -2.87 -5.47
N LEU A 587 25.35 -3.61 -4.67
CA LEU A 587 24.88 -4.76 -3.89
C LEU A 587 25.07 -4.49 -2.40
N ALA A 588 24.04 -4.67 -1.58
CA ALA A 588 24.13 -4.34 -0.16
C ALA A 588 25.12 -5.28 0.57
N THR A 589 26.14 -4.69 1.20
CA THR A 589 27.19 -5.40 1.95
C THR A 589 26.58 -6.21 3.09
N LYS A 590 26.98 -7.49 3.23
CA LYS A 590 26.44 -8.47 4.21
C LYS A 590 24.99 -8.91 4.01
N LYS A 591 24.30 -8.45 2.96
CA LYS A 591 22.92 -8.85 2.63
C LYS A 591 22.82 -9.56 1.29
N ALA A 592 23.54 -9.05 0.29
CA ALA A 592 23.59 -9.59 -1.06
C ALA A 592 24.73 -10.62 -1.26
N ASP A 593 25.32 -11.17 -0.19
CA ASP A 593 26.48 -12.05 -0.25
C ASP A 593 26.19 -13.38 -0.99
N THR A 594 24.93 -13.84 -0.94
CA THR A 594 24.45 -14.95 -1.78
C THR A 594 24.43 -14.61 -3.26
N ILE A 595 24.01 -13.38 -3.62
CA ILE A 595 24.05 -12.88 -5.01
C ILE A 595 25.51 -12.80 -5.48
N ARG A 596 26.41 -12.26 -4.65
CA ARG A 596 27.86 -12.22 -4.93
C ARG A 596 28.43 -13.62 -5.21
N HIS A 597 28.05 -14.62 -4.41
CA HIS A 597 28.44 -16.01 -4.63
C HIS A 597 27.86 -16.58 -5.94
N LEU A 598 26.61 -16.27 -6.29
CA LEU A 598 25.98 -16.71 -7.56
C LEU A 598 26.67 -16.11 -8.79
N ILE A 599 27.04 -14.83 -8.73
CA ILE A 599 27.72 -14.13 -9.85
C ILE A 599 29.24 -14.36 -9.91
N GLN A 600 29.83 -14.90 -8.82
CA GLN A 600 31.25 -15.25 -8.63
C GLN A 600 32.19 -14.06 -8.38
N VAL A 601 31.77 -13.10 -7.56
CA VAL A 601 32.58 -11.95 -7.10
C VAL A 601 32.91 -12.04 -5.59
N ASP A 602 33.94 -11.31 -5.13
CA ASP A 602 34.32 -11.28 -3.71
C ASP A 602 33.20 -10.67 -2.85
N ALA A 603 32.96 -11.24 -1.67
CA ALA A 603 31.96 -10.78 -0.70
C ALA A 603 32.13 -9.31 -0.27
N LYS A 604 33.32 -8.72 -0.46
CA LYS A 604 33.65 -7.33 -0.14
C LYS A 604 33.31 -6.33 -1.25
N GLU A 605 33.09 -6.76 -2.48
CA GLU A 605 32.80 -5.86 -3.60
C GLU A 605 31.42 -5.21 -3.41
N GLU A 606 31.39 -3.89 -3.22
CA GLU A 606 30.16 -3.12 -3.05
C GLU A 606 29.44 -2.85 -4.37
N TYR A 607 30.21 -2.79 -5.46
CA TYR A 607 29.75 -2.54 -6.83
C TYR A 607 30.19 -3.68 -7.75
N VAL A 608 29.29 -4.10 -8.62
CA VAL A 608 29.53 -5.16 -9.62
C VAL A 608 29.16 -4.67 -11.01
N THR A 609 29.66 -5.37 -12.03
CA THR A 609 29.41 -5.05 -13.44
C THR A 609 28.09 -5.66 -13.90
N LEU A 610 27.59 -5.21 -15.06
CA LEU A 610 26.45 -5.88 -15.71
C LEU A 610 26.85 -7.28 -16.18
N ALA A 611 28.06 -7.43 -16.72
CA ALA A 611 28.60 -8.69 -17.21
C ALA A 611 28.64 -9.80 -16.15
N ASP A 612 28.88 -9.46 -14.88
CA ASP A 612 28.90 -10.44 -13.78
C ASP A 612 27.58 -11.22 -13.65
N PHE A 613 26.44 -10.65 -14.06
CA PHE A 613 25.13 -11.31 -13.97
C PHE A 613 24.84 -12.33 -15.07
N PHE A 614 25.67 -12.41 -16.12
CA PHE A 614 25.48 -13.32 -17.25
C PHE A 614 26.53 -14.43 -17.25
N THR A 615 26.18 -15.59 -17.82
CA THR A 615 27.16 -16.65 -18.13
C THR A 615 27.91 -16.34 -19.43
N GLU A 616 28.98 -17.08 -19.73
CA GLU A 616 29.68 -17.01 -21.02
C GLU A 616 28.76 -17.31 -22.24
N ARG A 617 27.57 -17.88 -22.00
CA ARG A 617 26.54 -18.16 -23.00
C ARG A 617 25.44 -17.09 -23.08
N GLY A 618 25.54 -16.03 -22.28
CA GLY A 618 24.52 -14.98 -22.19
C GLY A 618 23.30 -15.33 -21.33
N GLU A 619 23.33 -16.44 -20.58
CA GLU A 619 22.22 -16.82 -19.70
C GLU A 619 22.25 -15.98 -18.41
N TYR A 620 21.09 -15.45 -18.01
CA TYR A 620 20.99 -14.58 -16.83
C TYR A 620 20.93 -15.39 -15.51
N LYS A 621 21.97 -15.23 -14.68
CA LYS A 621 22.23 -16.07 -13.49
C LYS A 621 21.15 -16.03 -12.40
N LEU A 622 20.35 -14.95 -12.32
CA LEU A 622 19.30 -14.84 -11.29
C LEU A 622 17.98 -15.52 -11.65
N THR A 623 17.74 -15.83 -12.94
CA THR A 623 16.48 -16.39 -13.46
C THR A 623 15.85 -17.50 -12.60
N PRO A 624 16.59 -18.52 -12.11
CA PRO A 624 16.02 -19.61 -11.31
C PRO A 624 15.39 -19.18 -9.98
N PHE A 625 15.76 -17.99 -9.47
CA PHE A 625 15.33 -17.48 -8.16
C PHE A 625 14.26 -16.38 -8.27
N LEU A 626 14.05 -15.82 -9.46
CA LEU A 626 13.10 -14.72 -9.66
C LEU A 626 11.65 -15.16 -9.40
N ASP A 627 11.25 -16.34 -9.88
CA ASP A 627 9.87 -16.80 -9.77
C ASP A 627 9.41 -16.95 -8.31
N GLU A 628 10.24 -17.58 -7.46
CA GLU A 628 9.99 -17.70 -6.01
C GLU A 628 9.95 -16.31 -5.35
N ALA A 629 10.92 -15.45 -5.67
CA ALA A 629 10.99 -14.11 -5.10
C ALA A 629 9.75 -13.27 -5.47
N TYR A 630 9.39 -13.21 -6.75
CA TYR A 630 8.27 -12.41 -7.26
C TYR A 630 6.90 -12.93 -6.83
N LYS A 631 6.72 -14.24 -6.65
CA LYS A 631 5.50 -14.83 -6.08
C LYS A 631 5.34 -14.64 -4.57
N ALA A 632 6.41 -14.39 -3.82
CA ALA A 632 6.34 -14.20 -2.36
C ALA A 632 5.61 -12.89 -1.98
N LEU A 633 4.45 -13.03 -1.33
CA LEU A 633 3.63 -11.92 -0.79
C LEU A 633 4.37 -11.05 0.23
N ALA A 634 5.26 -11.65 1.02
CA ALA A 634 6.14 -10.98 1.96
C ALA A 634 7.56 -11.54 1.75
N PRO A 635 8.36 -10.98 0.83
CA PRO A 635 9.67 -11.53 0.51
C PRO A 635 10.61 -11.45 1.71
N ASN A 636 11.32 -12.54 1.98
CA ASN A 636 12.38 -12.55 2.99
C ASN A 636 13.58 -11.69 2.53
N GLY A 637 14.54 -11.44 3.43
CA GLY A 637 15.69 -10.57 3.14
C GLY A 637 16.48 -10.99 1.88
N TYR A 638 16.62 -12.28 1.63
CA TYR A 638 17.30 -12.80 0.43
C TYR A 638 16.48 -12.56 -0.85
N GLN A 639 15.20 -12.92 -0.84
CA GLN A 639 14.28 -12.68 -1.97
C GLN A 639 14.16 -11.18 -2.29
N LYS A 640 14.25 -10.30 -1.28
CA LYS A 640 14.26 -8.84 -1.46
C LYS A 640 15.51 -8.33 -2.17
N GLU A 641 16.70 -8.75 -1.74
CA GLU A 641 17.95 -8.35 -2.40
C GLU A 641 18.01 -8.89 -3.84
N ILE A 642 17.43 -10.07 -4.11
CA ILE A 642 17.29 -10.59 -5.49
C ILE A 642 16.40 -9.70 -6.35
N LYS A 643 15.23 -9.28 -5.86
CA LYS A 643 14.37 -8.31 -6.58
C LYS A 643 15.09 -6.99 -6.84
N GLU A 644 15.80 -6.46 -5.84
CA GLU A 644 16.52 -5.19 -6.00
C GLU A 644 17.69 -5.30 -6.99
N ALA A 645 18.43 -6.41 -6.98
CA ALA A 645 19.48 -6.66 -7.96
C ALA A 645 18.90 -6.82 -9.37
N ASP A 646 17.82 -7.59 -9.52
CA ASP A 646 17.13 -7.78 -10.79
C ASP A 646 16.59 -6.46 -11.39
N GLN A 647 16.00 -5.61 -10.56
CA GLN A 647 15.56 -4.28 -10.98
C GLN A 647 16.73 -3.40 -11.45
N ARG A 648 17.90 -3.46 -10.79
CA ARG A 648 19.10 -2.72 -11.21
C ARG A 648 19.69 -3.26 -12.51
N VAL A 649 19.79 -4.59 -12.66
CA VAL A 649 20.27 -5.25 -13.88
C VAL A 649 19.40 -4.87 -15.07
N ASN A 650 18.07 -5.03 -14.96
CA ASN A 650 17.16 -4.67 -16.04
C ASN A 650 17.17 -3.16 -16.36
N LEU A 651 17.30 -2.29 -15.35
CA LEU A 651 17.40 -0.85 -15.56
C LEU A 651 18.65 -0.46 -16.36
N LEU A 652 19.82 -1.01 -15.99
CA LEU A 652 21.07 -0.74 -16.70
C LEU A 652 21.07 -1.37 -18.10
N TYR A 653 20.62 -2.62 -18.24
CA TYR A 653 20.50 -3.30 -19.51
C TYR A 653 19.61 -2.51 -20.50
N ASN A 654 18.39 -2.15 -20.09
CA ASN A 654 17.48 -1.34 -20.92
C ASN A 654 18.03 0.04 -21.27
N THR A 655 18.92 0.60 -20.44
CA THR A 655 19.60 1.86 -20.71
C THR A 655 20.74 1.70 -21.70
N ILE A 656 21.58 0.67 -21.56
CA ILE A 656 22.69 0.38 -22.46
C ILE A 656 22.19 -0.01 -23.86
N GLU A 657 21.11 -0.78 -23.95
CA GLU A 657 20.43 -1.11 -25.22
C GLU A 657 19.64 0.08 -25.80
N GLY A 658 19.63 1.25 -25.15
CA GLY A 658 18.94 2.46 -25.61
C GLY A 658 17.41 2.40 -25.61
N ALA A 659 16.80 1.31 -25.13
CA ALA A 659 15.36 1.12 -25.03
C ALA A 659 14.72 2.10 -24.02
N SER A 660 15.47 2.59 -23.04
CA SER A 660 14.99 3.62 -22.12
C SER A 660 14.89 5.02 -22.72
N LEU A 661 15.63 5.32 -23.80
CA LEU A 661 15.74 6.67 -24.37
C LEU A 661 14.52 7.05 -25.23
N LYS A 662 13.33 7.09 -24.61
CA LYS A 662 12.06 7.42 -25.27
C LYS A 662 11.88 8.92 -25.43
N ILE A 663 12.57 9.48 -26.43
CA ILE A 663 12.65 10.92 -26.71
C ILE A 663 11.90 11.33 -27.99
N PHE A 664 11.34 10.38 -28.74
CA PHE A 664 10.65 10.62 -30.00
C PHE A 664 9.13 10.39 -29.87
N PRO A 665 8.29 11.45 -29.86
CA PRO A 665 6.84 11.29 -29.92
C PRO A 665 6.36 10.60 -31.20
N ILE A 666 5.35 9.73 -31.09
CA ILE A 666 4.58 9.25 -32.25
C ILE A 666 3.52 10.30 -32.60
N PRO A 667 3.51 10.89 -33.81
CA PRO A 667 2.54 11.91 -34.18
C PRO A 667 1.11 11.35 -34.22
N ASN A 668 0.17 12.03 -33.57
CA ASN A 668 -1.26 11.67 -33.48
C ASN A 668 -1.52 10.31 -32.81
N ASP A 669 -0.64 9.84 -31.92
CA ASP A 669 -0.89 8.65 -31.08
C ASP A 669 -1.92 8.96 -29.98
N GLU A 670 -2.97 8.13 -29.88
CA GLU A 670 -4.10 8.33 -28.97
C GLU A 670 -3.68 8.34 -27.48
N ASN A 671 -2.59 7.64 -27.13
CA ASN A 671 -2.04 7.63 -25.77
C ASN A 671 -0.73 8.43 -25.65
N ASN A 672 -0.48 9.39 -26.54
CA ASN A 672 0.71 10.25 -26.53
C ASN A 672 2.03 9.46 -26.32
N LYS A 673 2.17 8.29 -26.97
CA LYS A 673 3.31 7.39 -26.82
C LYS A 673 4.58 7.99 -27.43
N TRP A 674 5.66 7.96 -26.66
CA TRP A 674 7.01 8.30 -27.11
C TRP A 674 7.85 7.02 -27.16
N ILE A 675 8.75 6.94 -28.13
CA ILE A 675 9.57 5.75 -28.40
C ILE A 675 11.05 6.09 -28.48
N SER A 676 11.86 5.08 -28.26
CA SER A 676 13.29 5.09 -28.56
C SER A 676 13.54 4.86 -30.05
N ALA A 677 14.73 5.23 -30.52
CA ALA A 677 15.17 4.88 -31.87
C ALA A 677 15.31 3.36 -32.06
N ASN A 678 15.40 2.57 -30.98
CA ASN A 678 15.56 1.12 -31.03
C ASN A 678 14.20 0.42 -31.26
N GLU A 679 13.17 0.78 -30.48
CA GLU A 679 11.78 0.32 -30.68
C GLU A 679 11.29 0.59 -32.13
N TYR A 680 11.63 1.75 -32.70
CA TYR A 680 11.32 2.06 -34.10
C TYR A 680 12.07 1.16 -35.11
N GLN A 681 13.29 0.72 -34.80
CA GLN A 681 14.11 -0.11 -35.69
C GLN A 681 13.67 -1.56 -35.74
N TYR A 682 13.12 -2.11 -34.65
CA TYR A 682 12.51 -3.45 -34.63
C TYR A 682 11.13 -3.51 -35.31
N GLY A 683 10.60 -2.37 -35.77
CA GLY A 683 9.38 -2.31 -36.57
C GLY A 683 8.08 -2.36 -35.78
N GLU A 684 8.14 -2.17 -34.46
CA GLU A 684 6.97 -2.16 -33.56
C GLU A 684 6.01 -1.00 -33.85
N TYR A 685 6.51 0.13 -34.37
CA TYR A 685 5.74 1.34 -34.60
C TYR A 685 5.94 1.90 -36.02
N LYS A 686 4.87 2.43 -36.62
CA LYS A 686 4.88 3.01 -37.97
C LYS A 686 4.54 4.51 -37.92
N VAL A 687 5.46 5.33 -38.44
CA VAL A 687 5.28 6.79 -38.57
C VAL A 687 5.01 7.10 -40.04
N GLN A 688 3.95 7.86 -40.32
CA GLN A 688 3.50 8.17 -41.69
C GLN A 688 4.45 9.12 -42.42
N ASP A 689 5.00 10.11 -41.71
CA ASP A 689 6.01 11.02 -42.25
C ASP A 689 7.35 10.30 -42.39
N SER A 690 7.77 10.04 -43.63
CA SER A 690 9.02 9.35 -43.94
C SER A 690 10.28 10.18 -43.63
N LEU A 691 10.20 11.51 -43.59
CA LEU A 691 11.31 12.35 -43.14
C LEU A 691 11.47 12.24 -41.63
N TYR A 692 10.38 12.33 -40.88
CA TYR A 692 10.42 12.18 -39.44
C TYR A 692 10.79 10.75 -39.01
N GLY A 693 10.26 9.72 -39.69
CA GLY A 693 10.67 8.32 -39.48
C GLY A 693 12.17 8.09 -39.72
N ASN A 694 12.74 8.68 -40.77
CA ASN A 694 14.19 8.64 -41.00
C ASN A 694 14.99 9.41 -39.93
N PHE A 695 14.43 10.50 -39.38
CA PHE A 695 15.02 11.25 -38.27
C PHE A 695 14.98 10.46 -36.95
N ILE A 696 13.91 9.73 -36.65
CA ILE A 696 13.87 8.79 -35.49
C ILE A 696 14.93 7.70 -35.67
N LYS A 697 14.96 7.05 -36.85
CA LYS A 697 15.86 5.93 -37.15
C LYS A 697 17.35 6.28 -37.06
N ASN A 698 17.72 7.45 -37.59
CA ASN A 698 19.13 7.82 -37.80
C ASN A 698 19.58 9.05 -37.00
N GLY A 699 18.68 9.94 -36.60
CA GLY A 699 19.00 11.24 -36.00
C GLY A 699 19.83 11.11 -34.72
N PHE A 700 19.43 10.23 -33.79
CA PHE A 700 20.21 10.01 -32.57
C PHE A 700 21.57 9.36 -32.86
N LYS A 701 21.65 8.41 -33.80
CA LYS A 701 22.94 7.83 -34.26
C LYS A 701 23.85 8.90 -34.87
N MET A 702 23.31 9.81 -35.67
CA MET A 702 24.04 10.94 -36.23
C MET A 702 24.50 11.91 -35.14
N TYR A 703 23.68 12.16 -34.11
CA TYR A 703 24.07 12.96 -32.95
C TYR A 703 25.28 12.37 -32.24
N LEU A 704 25.27 11.07 -31.89
CA LEU A 704 26.42 10.40 -31.26
C LEU A 704 27.68 10.47 -32.14
N ILE A 705 27.56 10.32 -33.46
CA ILE A 705 28.69 10.46 -34.40
C ILE A 705 29.25 11.89 -34.42
N THR A 706 28.38 12.92 -34.46
CA THR A 706 28.83 14.32 -34.42
C THR A 706 29.40 14.72 -33.07
N LEU A 707 28.85 14.18 -31.97
CA LEU A 707 29.33 14.39 -30.60
C LEU A 707 30.74 13.81 -30.41
N ASN A 708 30.99 12.60 -30.92
CA ASN A 708 32.33 12.00 -30.87
C ASN A 708 33.36 12.86 -31.65
N ARG A 709 32.99 13.37 -32.83
CA ARG A 709 33.85 14.31 -33.60
C ARG A 709 34.05 15.64 -32.87
N ALA A 710 33.00 16.19 -32.25
CA ALA A 710 33.06 17.43 -31.47
C ALA A 710 34.02 17.34 -30.29
N LYS A 711 34.09 16.18 -29.61
CA LYS A 711 35.08 15.93 -28.55
C LYS A 711 36.52 15.92 -29.05
N GLN A 712 36.76 15.54 -30.31
CA GLN A 712 38.09 15.56 -30.93
C GLN A 712 38.49 16.95 -31.44
N SER A 713 37.52 17.73 -31.97
CA SER A 713 37.79 19.07 -32.54
C SER A 713 37.66 20.23 -31.55
N GLY A 714 36.93 20.03 -30.45
CA GLY A 714 36.50 21.07 -29.52
C GLY A 714 35.27 21.88 -29.96
N ASP A 715 34.75 21.65 -31.18
CA ASP A 715 33.58 22.37 -31.71
C ASP A 715 32.30 21.51 -31.61
N PHE A 716 31.38 21.94 -30.73
CA PHE A 716 30.10 21.30 -30.46
C PHE A 716 28.92 21.92 -31.25
N SER A 717 29.18 22.81 -32.21
CA SER A 717 28.13 23.54 -32.95
C SER A 717 27.14 22.61 -33.68
N GLU A 718 27.64 21.63 -34.46
CA GLU A 718 26.80 20.67 -35.18
C GLU A 718 26.06 19.69 -34.25
N ALA A 719 26.70 19.24 -33.17
CA ALA A 719 26.05 18.41 -32.15
C ALA A 719 24.89 19.18 -31.46
N THR A 720 25.10 20.48 -31.20
CA THR A 720 24.07 21.36 -30.59
C THR A 720 22.89 21.59 -31.53
N LYS A 721 23.13 21.78 -32.84
CA LYS A 721 22.04 21.87 -33.84
C LYS A 721 21.15 20.63 -33.86
N LEU A 722 21.70 19.44 -33.62
CA LEU A 722 20.92 18.20 -33.52
C LEU A 722 20.12 18.12 -32.21
N LEU A 723 20.66 18.59 -31.08
CA LEU A 723 19.89 18.74 -29.84
C LEU A 723 18.72 19.72 -30.01
N ASP A 724 18.96 20.87 -30.63
CA ASP A 724 17.92 21.85 -30.96
C ASP A 724 16.86 21.27 -31.91
N ALA A 725 17.27 20.42 -32.86
CA ALA A 725 16.35 19.69 -33.73
C ALA A 725 15.49 18.69 -32.96
N PHE A 726 16.06 17.89 -32.05
CA PHE A 726 15.28 17.01 -31.17
C PHE A 726 14.26 17.81 -30.36
N LYS A 727 14.70 18.86 -29.66
CA LYS A 727 13.83 19.74 -28.87
C LYS A 727 12.71 20.35 -29.72
N LYS A 728 13.00 20.81 -30.93
CA LYS A 728 11.99 21.34 -31.86
C LYS A 728 10.98 20.27 -32.25
N THR A 729 11.41 19.03 -32.55
CA THR A 729 10.48 17.93 -32.84
C THR A 729 9.65 17.51 -31.63
N GLN A 730 10.21 17.56 -30.42
CA GLN A 730 9.46 17.32 -29.18
C GLN A 730 8.36 18.37 -28.95
N HIS A 731 8.62 19.66 -29.20
CA HIS A 731 7.57 20.69 -29.16
C HIS A 731 6.58 20.62 -30.33
N GLN A 732 6.98 20.11 -31.49
CA GLN A 732 6.13 20.04 -32.68
C GLN A 732 5.17 18.83 -32.66
N TYR A 733 5.63 17.68 -32.17
CA TYR A 733 4.88 16.42 -32.22
C TYR A 733 4.54 15.85 -30.84
N GLY A 734 5.09 16.38 -29.75
CA GLY A 734 4.89 15.88 -28.38
C GLY A 734 3.54 16.17 -27.74
N GLY A 735 2.61 16.77 -28.48
CA GLY A 735 1.21 16.97 -28.06
C GLY A 735 1.05 17.70 -26.72
N ASP A 736 -0.02 17.35 -26.02
CA ASP A 736 -0.39 17.96 -24.74
C ASP A 736 0.50 17.51 -23.56
N VAL A 737 1.30 16.45 -23.74
CA VAL A 737 2.18 15.90 -22.69
C VAL A 737 3.55 16.59 -22.64
N MET A 738 3.92 17.40 -23.64
CA MET A 738 5.22 18.07 -23.69
C MET A 738 5.38 19.10 -22.56
N LEU A 739 6.49 19.02 -21.82
CA LEU A 739 6.77 19.93 -20.72
C LEU A 739 7.10 21.35 -21.21
N THR A 740 6.60 22.37 -20.50
CA THR A 740 7.03 23.76 -20.72
C THR A 740 8.48 23.98 -20.28
N ASP A 741 9.22 24.85 -20.97
CA ASP A 741 10.60 25.22 -20.61
C ASP A 741 10.75 25.65 -19.14
N LYS A 742 9.75 26.36 -18.59
CA LYS A 742 9.74 26.77 -17.18
C LYS A 742 9.71 25.58 -16.23
N LYS A 743 8.95 24.53 -16.57
CA LYS A 743 8.84 23.31 -15.77
C LYS A 743 10.11 22.46 -15.86
N ILE A 744 10.68 22.33 -17.07
CA ILE A 744 11.98 21.67 -17.31
C ILE A 744 13.07 22.33 -16.45
N ASN A 745 13.22 23.66 -16.54
CA ASN A 745 14.21 24.42 -15.77
C ASN A 745 13.96 24.31 -14.25
N ALA A 746 12.70 24.39 -13.80
CA ALA A 746 12.37 24.26 -12.38
C ALA A 746 12.77 22.88 -11.80
N GLU A 747 12.55 21.82 -12.57
CA GLU A 747 12.90 20.45 -12.17
C GLU A 747 14.42 20.21 -12.14
N ILE A 748 15.15 20.69 -13.16
CA ILE A 748 16.62 20.63 -13.18
C ILE A 748 17.23 21.42 -12.01
N LEU A 749 16.69 22.60 -11.69
CA LEU A 749 17.13 23.39 -10.54
C LEU A 749 16.81 22.71 -9.21
N TYR A 750 15.64 22.07 -9.10
CA TYR A 750 15.24 21.30 -7.92
C TYR A 750 16.22 20.15 -7.65
N ASN A 751 16.54 19.35 -8.68
CA ASN A 751 17.53 18.27 -8.60
C ASN A 751 18.92 18.82 -8.22
N LYS A 752 19.39 19.86 -8.91
CA LYS A 752 20.71 20.47 -8.70
C LYS A 752 20.90 21.05 -7.30
N TYR A 753 19.87 21.67 -6.74
CA TYR A 753 19.96 22.23 -5.39
C TYR A 753 19.78 21.19 -4.30
N ASP A 754 19.03 20.11 -4.52
CA ASP A 754 18.67 19.08 -3.54
C ASP A 754 18.42 19.67 -2.14
N ILE A 755 17.33 20.44 -2.08
CA ILE A 755 16.99 21.27 -0.93
C ILE A 755 16.82 20.39 0.32
N PHE A 756 16.19 19.22 0.19
CA PHE A 756 15.84 18.37 1.33
C PHE A 756 17.07 17.65 1.94
N LYS A 757 17.98 17.12 1.10
CA LYS A 757 19.24 16.48 1.57
C LYS A 757 20.12 17.47 2.32
N LYS A 758 20.20 18.73 1.84
CA LYS A 758 20.96 19.80 2.51
C LYS A 758 20.26 20.33 3.77
N LEU A 759 18.93 20.47 3.75
CA LEU A 759 18.16 20.94 4.91
C LEU A 759 18.35 20.05 6.13
N PHE A 760 18.42 18.72 5.96
CA PHE A 760 18.75 17.79 7.05
C PHE A 760 20.00 18.26 7.82
N SER A 761 21.15 18.37 7.14
CA SER A 761 22.43 18.71 7.77
C SER A 761 22.38 20.06 8.48
N TRP A 762 21.78 21.08 7.85
CA TRP A 762 21.67 22.41 8.45
C TRP A 762 20.73 22.45 9.66
N TYR A 763 19.61 21.73 9.62
CA TYR A 763 18.73 21.58 10.79
C TYR A 763 19.41 20.82 11.92
N LEU A 764 20.22 19.80 11.60
CA LEU A 764 20.98 19.02 12.59
C LEU A 764 21.98 19.93 13.30
N TYR A 765 22.83 20.64 12.57
CA TYR A 765 23.83 21.54 13.14
C TYR A 765 23.17 22.66 13.95
N ALA A 766 22.18 23.36 13.40
CA ALA A 766 21.52 24.45 14.09
C ALA A 766 20.73 23.97 15.33
N GLY A 767 20.01 22.86 15.22
CA GLY A 767 19.22 22.28 16.31
C GLY A 767 20.09 21.75 17.45
N SER A 768 21.11 20.94 17.15
CA SER A 768 22.01 20.37 18.16
C SER A 768 22.85 21.44 18.85
N LEU A 769 23.43 22.40 18.11
CA LEU A 769 24.21 23.49 18.72
C LEU A 769 23.32 24.38 19.59
N MET A 770 22.13 24.75 19.12
CA MET A 770 21.15 25.51 19.93
C MET A 770 20.74 24.73 21.19
N PHE A 771 20.53 23.42 21.10
CA PHE A 771 20.19 22.58 22.25
C PHE A 771 21.33 22.56 23.29
N VAL A 772 22.58 22.35 22.88
CA VAL A 772 23.75 22.40 23.78
C VAL A 772 23.89 23.78 24.42
N LEU A 773 23.75 24.86 23.66
CA LEU A 773 23.81 26.24 24.17
C LEU A 773 22.73 26.50 25.24
N LEU A 774 21.51 25.96 25.06
CA LEU A 774 20.42 26.09 26.03
C LEU A 774 20.66 25.26 27.30
N ILE A 775 21.24 24.07 27.18
CA ILE A 775 21.67 23.30 28.36
C ILE A 775 22.75 24.07 29.13
N VAL A 776 23.75 24.63 28.44
CA VAL A 776 24.78 25.48 29.05
C VAL A 776 24.16 26.72 29.71
N GLN A 777 23.17 27.37 29.09
CA GLN A 777 22.44 28.53 29.64
C GLN A 777 21.66 28.18 30.93
N ILE A 778 21.18 26.94 31.08
CA ILE A 778 20.51 26.47 32.31
C ILE A 778 21.49 26.40 33.50
N PHE A 779 22.74 25.99 33.24
CA PHE A 779 23.78 25.82 34.27
C PHE A 779 24.64 27.07 34.51
N LYS A 780 24.95 27.84 33.46
CA LYS A 780 25.82 29.03 33.49
C LYS A 780 24.97 30.30 33.37
N GLU A 781 24.60 30.88 34.52
CA GLU A 781 23.92 32.17 34.55
C GLU A 781 24.78 33.29 33.94
N LYS A 782 24.11 34.28 33.32
CA LYS A 782 24.66 35.59 32.91
C LYS A 782 25.71 35.55 31.77
N SER A 783 25.35 35.00 30.61
CA SER A 783 26.16 35.16 29.38
C SER A 783 25.34 35.66 28.19
N LYS A 784 25.51 36.94 27.85
CA LYS A 784 24.89 37.57 26.66
C LYS A 784 25.33 36.91 25.35
N ALA A 785 26.54 36.34 25.32
CA ALA A 785 27.02 35.59 24.16
C ALA A 785 26.13 34.37 23.89
N LEU A 786 25.71 33.63 24.94
CA LEU A 786 24.77 32.52 24.79
C LEU A 786 23.40 33.03 24.29
N ASP A 787 22.88 34.13 24.85
CA ASP A 787 21.57 34.69 24.46
C ASP A 787 21.55 35.17 23.00
N ILE A 788 22.63 35.82 22.53
CA ILE A 788 22.81 36.24 21.13
C ILE A 788 22.93 35.01 20.23
N SER A 789 23.80 34.04 20.56
CA SER A 789 23.94 32.81 19.77
C SER A 789 22.61 32.06 19.65
N VAL A 790 21.87 31.89 20.75
CA VAL A 790 20.51 31.29 20.76
C VAL A 790 19.55 32.07 19.86
N THR A 791 19.67 33.41 19.78
CA THR A 791 18.84 34.24 18.89
C THR A 791 19.24 34.09 17.43
N VAL A 792 20.53 34.04 17.10
CA VAL A 792 21.04 33.79 15.75
C VAL A 792 20.59 32.41 15.25
N PHE A 793 20.72 31.36 16.07
CA PHE A 793 20.24 30.02 15.70
C PHE A 793 18.72 29.97 15.47
N LYS A 794 17.90 30.75 16.20
CA LYS A 794 16.45 30.86 15.90
C LYS A 794 16.20 31.44 14.51
N VAL A 795 16.93 32.48 14.12
CA VAL A 795 16.80 33.13 12.80
C VAL A 795 17.25 32.16 11.70
N ILE A 796 18.34 31.44 11.90
CA ILE A 796 18.81 30.39 10.98
C ILE A 796 17.72 29.32 10.81
N ILE A 797 17.21 28.74 11.90
CA ILE A 797 16.15 27.70 11.87
C ILE A 797 14.87 28.20 11.20
N LEU A 798 14.51 29.48 11.37
CA LEU A 798 13.38 30.10 10.67
C LEU A 798 13.66 30.22 9.16
N GLY A 799 14.86 30.62 8.76
CA GLY A 799 15.29 30.63 7.36
C GLY A 799 15.26 29.24 6.72
N LEU A 800 15.75 28.21 7.43
CA LEU A 800 15.65 26.82 7.02
C LEU A 800 14.19 26.37 6.84
N PHE A 801 13.26 26.85 7.69
CA PHE A 801 11.83 26.54 7.56
C PHE A 801 11.18 27.23 6.35
N VAL A 802 11.59 28.44 6.00
CA VAL A 802 11.18 29.09 4.75
C VAL A 802 11.69 28.31 3.55
N LEU A 803 12.98 27.90 3.54
CA LEU A 803 13.55 27.07 2.48
C LEU A 803 12.86 25.70 2.35
N HIS A 804 12.51 25.07 3.47
CA HIS A 804 11.72 23.82 3.51
C HIS A 804 10.35 24.03 2.85
N THR A 805 9.66 25.12 3.20
CA THR A 805 8.36 25.46 2.62
C THR A 805 8.46 25.70 1.10
N LEU A 806 9.50 26.41 0.65
CA LEU A 806 9.76 26.64 -0.78
C LEU A 806 10.09 25.34 -1.53
N GLY A 807 10.84 24.42 -0.91
CA GLY A 807 11.14 23.11 -1.48
C GLY A 807 9.87 22.26 -1.71
N LEU A 808 8.92 22.28 -0.77
CA LEU A 808 7.63 21.61 -0.93
C LEU A 808 6.77 22.25 -2.03
N ILE A 809 6.72 23.58 -2.10
CA ILE A 809 6.01 24.30 -3.18
C ILE A 809 6.61 23.97 -4.55
N MET A 810 7.95 23.90 -4.64
CA MET A 810 8.64 23.55 -5.88
C MET A 810 8.36 22.09 -6.29
N ARG A 811 8.39 21.13 -5.34
CA ARG A 811 8.02 19.74 -5.64
C ARG A 811 6.57 19.63 -6.12
N TRP A 812 5.62 20.34 -5.50
CA TRP A 812 4.21 20.40 -5.96
C TRP A 812 4.12 20.90 -7.41
N TYR A 813 4.79 22.00 -7.74
CA TYR A 813 4.78 22.55 -9.11
C TYR A 813 5.34 21.57 -10.16
N ILE A 814 6.37 20.80 -9.79
CA ILE A 814 7.01 19.81 -10.66
C ILE A 814 6.12 18.57 -10.82
N SER A 815 5.67 17.97 -9.73
CA SER A 815 4.87 16.74 -9.76
C SER A 815 3.45 16.96 -10.32
N GLY A 816 2.91 18.18 -10.20
CA GLY A 816 1.53 18.49 -10.55
C GLY A 816 0.51 18.15 -9.45
N HIS A 817 0.96 17.56 -8.34
CA HIS A 817 0.11 17.19 -7.20
C HIS A 817 0.74 17.58 -5.87
N ALA A 818 -0.05 17.56 -4.80
CA ALA A 818 0.47 17.90 -3.48
C ALA A 818 1.50 16.84 -2.99
N PRO A 819 2.63 17.27 -2.39
CA PRO A 819 3.76 16.39 -2.07
C PRO A 819 3.56 15.67 -0.73
N TRP A 820 2.62 14.73 -0.71
CA TRP A 820 2.38 13.78 0.39
C TRP A 820 1.70 12.49 -0.11
N SER A 821 1.98 12.11 -1.36
CA SER A 821 1.38 10.94 -2.02
C SER A 821 2.13 9.63 -1.71
N ASP A 822 3.45 9.71 -1.57
CA ASP A 822 4.36 8.60 -1.31
C ASP A 822 5.04 8.72 0.09
N ALA A 823 5.77 7.68 0.52
CA ALA A 823 6.47 7.66 1.82
C ALA A 823 7.59 8.71 1.98
N TYR A 824 8.28 9.08 0.90
CA TYR A 824 9.32 10.12 0.92
C TYR A 824 8.69 11.50 1.09
N GLU A 825 7.71 11.81 0.25
CA GLU A 825 6.88 13.01 0.27
C GLU A 825 6.19 13.23 1.62
N SER A 826 5.53 12.19 2.12
CA SER A 826 4.88 12.29 3.43
C SER A 826 5.92 12.43 4.56
N MET A 827 7.12 11.84 4.48
CA MET A 827 8.17 12.05 5.50
C MET A 827 8.70 13.50 5.52
N ILE A 828 9.01 14.08 4.35
CA ILE A 828 9.43 15.50 4.28
C ILE A 828 8.29 16.43 4.78
N TYR A 829 7.04 16.10 4.49
CA TYR A 829 5.88 16.84 5.00
C TYR A 829 5.68 16.68 6.53
N VAL A 830 5.91 15.49 7.12
CA VAL A 830 5.92 15.31 8.59
C VAL A 830 7.04 16.13 9.23
N ALA A 831 8.22 16.18 8.62
CA ALA A 831 9.34 17.00 9.11
C ALA A 831 8.98 18.51 9.09
N TRP A 832 8.36 18.98 8.01
CA TRP A 832 7.82 20.34 7.91
C TRP A 832 6.75 20.61 8.97
N ALA A 833 5.77 19.72 9.13
CA ALA A 833 4.69 19.85 10.12
C ALA A 833 5.24 19.87 11.57
N THR A 834 6.20 18.98 11.88
CA THR A 834 6.92 18.96 13.16
C THR A 834 7.53 20.33 13.44
N MET A 835 8.27 20.89 12.48
CA MET A 835 8.87 22.22 12.61
C MET A 835 7.81 23.31 12.78
N PHE A 836 6.76 23.31 11.95
CA PHE A 836 5.65 24.27 12.01
C PHE A 836 5.00 24.32 13.40
N PHE A 837 4.66 23.18 14.00
CA PHE A 837 4.05 23.14 15.33
C PHE A 837 5.05 23.51 16.45
N GLY A 838 6.33 23.17 16.30
CA GLY A 838 7.38 23.65 17.20
C GLY A 838 7.59 25.17 17.12
N LEU A 839 7.50 25.77 15.93
CA LEU A 839 7.46 27.23 15.76
C LEU A 839 6.20 27.83 16.40
N ALA A 840 5.03 27.21 16.20
CA ALA A 840 3.74 27.71 16.68
C ALA A 840 3.61 27.70 18.21
N PHE A 841 3.99 26.61 18.87
CA PHE A 841 3.89 26.47 20.34
C PHE A 841 5.17 26.91 21.06
N GLY A 842 6.32 26.78 20.41
CA GLY A 842 7.65 27.14 20.93
C GLY A 842 8.01 28.62 20.86
N ARG A 843 7.14 29.53 20.38
CA ARG A 843 7.37 31.00 20.26
C ARG A 843 7.94 31.71 21.51
N LYS A 844 7.87 31.08 22.69
CA LYS A 844 8.40 31.60 23.96
C LYS A 844 9.14 30.51 24.78
N SER A 845 9.54 29.41 24.15
CA SER A 845 10.24 28.26 24.75
C SER A 845 11.35 27.79 23.83
N ASP A 846 12.55 28.34 24.01
CA ASP A 846 13.70 28.09 23.16
C ASP A 846 14.11 26.61 23.14
N LEU A 847 13.91 25.90 24.26
CA LEU A 847 14.15 24.47 24.35
C LEU A 847 13.17 23.65 23.49
N THR A 848 11.92 24.09 23.36
CA THR A 848 10.96 23.51 22.40
C THR A 848 11.47 23.72 20.97
N PHE A 849 11.93 24.94 20.68
CA PHE A 849 12.42 25.35 19.35
C PHE A 849 13.62 24.50 18.89
N ALA A 850 14.66 24.37 19.73
CA ALA A 850 15.86 23.59 19.43
C ALA A 850 15.56 22.09 19.31
N SER A 851 14.76 21.53 20.23
CA SER A 851 14.39 20.12 20.22
C SER A 851 13.57 19.75 18.97
N THR A 852 12.72 20.67 18.51
CA THR A 852 11.96 20.48 17.27
C THR A 852 12.88 20.47 16.06
N ALA A 853 13.76 21.47 15.93
CA ALA A 853 14.70 21.56 14.80
C ALA A 853 15.59 20.31 14.70
N PHE A 854 16.06 19.79 15.84
CA PHE A 854 16.82 18.54 15.90
C PHE A 854 16.01 17.34 15.38
N VAL A 855 14.74 17.18 15.76
CA VAL A 855 13.92 16.05 15.29
C VAL A 855 13.43 16.22 13.85
N THR A 856 13.16 17.46 13.40
CA THR A 856 12.97 17.77 11.96
C THR A 856 14.20 17.32 11.15
N ALA A 857 15.41 17.53 11.66
CA ALA A 857 16.61 16.98 11.04
C ALA A 857 16.57 15.44 10.99
N MET A 858 16.28 14.76 12.10
CA MET A 858 16.19 13.30 12.12
C MET A 858 15.14 12.74 11.15
N LEU A 859 13.99 13.39 10.99
CA LEU A 859 12.96 12.99 10.03
C LEU A 859 13.43 13.19 8.57
N LEU A 860 14.04 14.33 8.26
CA LEU A 860 14.65 14.56 6.94
C LEU A 860 15.79 13.56 6.66
N MET A 861 16.59 13.19 7.67
CA MET A 861 17.61 12.15 7.54
C MET A 861 17.01 10.80 7.13
N ILE A 862 15.93 10.40 7.82
CA ILE A 862 15.20 9.15 7.55
C ILE A 862 14.58 9.16 6.14
N ALA A 863 14.12 10.32 5.66
CA ALA A 863 13.64 10.47 4.28
C ALA A 863 14.71 10.12 3.22
N HIS A 864 16.00 10.36 3.51
CA HIS A 864 17.09 10.07 2.58
C HIS A 864 17.81 8.74 2.88
N TRP A 865 17.24 7.87 3.73
CA TRP A 865 17.76 6.53 3.91
C TRP A 865 17.41 5.65 2.71
N ASN A 866 18.33 4.73 2.35
CA ASN A 866 18.43 3.99 1.08
C ASN A 866 17.20 3.19 0.58
N TRP A 867 16.09 3.18 1.32
CA TRP A 867 14.85 2.46 1.05
C TRP A 867 13.70 3.37 0.58
N MET A 868 13.67 4.65 0.96
CA MET A 868 12.74 5.61 0.35
C MET A 868 13.25 6.06 -1.03
N ASP A 869 12.38 6.08 -2.04
CA ASP A 869 12.73 6.63 -3.36
C ASP A 869 12.33 8.11 -3.42
N PRO A 870 13.27 9.06 -3.61
CA PRO A 870 12.97 10.49 -3.74
C PRO A 870 12.43 10.86 -5.13
N ALA A 871 12.39 9.92 -6.08
CA ALA A 871 11.81 10.10 -7.41
C ALA A 871 10.40 10.72 -7.38
N ILE A 872 10.01 11.36 -8.48
CA ILE A 872 8.64 11.85 -8.66
C ILE A 872 7.93 10.85 -9.59
N ALA A 873 6.89 10.19 -9.08
CA ALA A 873 6.11 9.17 -9.78
C ALA A 873 4.69 9.67 -10.10
N ASN A 874 4.00 8.99 -11.01
CA ASN A 874 2.59 9.28 -11.31
C ASN A 874 1.68 8.87 -10.12
N LEU A 875 0.67 9.72 -9.80
CA LEU A 875 -0.34 9.41 -8.80
C LEU A 875 -1.19 8.22 -9.22
N GLN A 876 -1.38 7.25 -8.31
CA GLN A 876 -2.39 6.19 -8.47
C GLN A 876 -3.79 6.78 -8.72
N PRO A 877 -4.64 6.18 -9.56
CA PRO A 877 -5.94 6.74 -9.97
C PRO A 877 -6.83 7.17 -8.79
N VAL A 878 -6.90 6.32 -7.77
CA VAL A 878 -7.68 6.52 -6.55
C VAL A 878 -7.19 7.70 -5.68
N LEU A 879 -5.94 8.12 -5.83
CA LEU A 879 -5.36 9.27 -5.14
C LEU A 879 -5.52 10.59 -5.91
N ASN A 880 -5.92 10.55 -7.20
CA ASN A 880 -6.14 11.74 -8.01
C ASN A 880 -7.48 12.41 -7.67
N SER A 881 -7.54 13.02 -6.48
CA SER A 881 -8.77 13.53 -5.88
C SER A 881 -8.51 14.69 -4.94
N TYR A 882 -9.49 15.57 -4.76
CA TYR A 882 -9.42 16.68 -3.79
C TYR A 882 -9.24 16.17 -2.35
N TRP A 883 -9.66 14.94 -2.06
CA TRP A 883 -9.45 14.26 -0.79
C TRP A 883 -7.97 14.06 -0.43
N LEU A 884 -7.08 13.86 -1.40
CA LEU A 884 -5.62 13.82 -1.15
C LEU A 884 -5.15 15.14 -0.53
N MET A 885 -5.67 16.28 -1.01
CA MET A 885 -5.27 17.60 -0.51
C MET A 885 -5.82 17.93 0.89
N ILE A 886 -6.88 17.26 1.34
CA ILE A 886 -7.57 17.58 2.61
C ILE A 886 -7.36 16.47 3.65
N HIS A 887 -7.84 15.25 3.38
CA HIS A 887 -7.83 14.14 4.33
C HIS A 887 -6.40 13.70 4.66
N VAL A 888 -5.61 13.36 3.64
CA VAL A 888 -4.25 12.83 3.81
C VAL A 888 -3.34 13.91 4.41
N ALA A 889 -3.43 15.14 3.92
CA ALA A 889 -2.71 16.28 4.48
C ALA A 889 -2.96 16.46 5.99
N VAL A 890 -4.23 16.42 6.43
CA VAL A 890 -4.57 16.60 7.86
C VAL A 890 -4.08 15.43 8.71
N ILE A 891 -4.15 14.17 8.24
CA ILE A 891 -3.57 13.02 8.97
C ILE A 891 -2.05 13.14 9.06
N VAL A 892 -1.34 13.31 7.94
CA VAL A 892 0.12 13.32 7.93
C VAL A 892 0.66 14.52 8.73
N ALA A 893 0.02 15.68 8.64
CA ALA A 893 0.37 16.83 9.47
C ALA A 893 0.11 16.61 10.97
N SER A 894 -0.81 15.70 11.35
CA SER A 894 -1.06 15.34 12.76
C SER A 894 0.12 14.60 13.42
N TYR A 895 0.98 13.96 12.62
CA TYR A 895 2.20 13.31 13.11
C TYR A 895 3.25 14.34 13.57
N GLY A 896 3.22 15.56 13.03
CA GLY A 896 4.06 16.68 13.47
C GLY A 896 3.95 17.01 14.98
N PRO A 897 2.75 17.36 15.49
CA PRO A 897 2.56 17.66 16.91
C PRO A 897 2.63 16.42 17.82
N PHE A 898 2.41 15.20 17.31
CA PHE A 898 2.71 13.98 18.05
C PHE A 898 4.22 13.76 18.23
N THR A 899 5.01 13.95 17.17
CA THR A 899 6.48 13.94 17.21
C THR A 899 7.01 14.99 18.18
N LEU A 900 6.42 16.19 18.16
CA LEU A 900 6.70 17.25 19.13
C LEU A 900 6.40 16.81 20.57
N GLY A 901 5.26 16.17 20.83
CA GLY A 901 4.92 15.63 22.16
C GLY A 901 5.85 14.50 22.62
N MET A 902 6.34 13.66 21.70
CA MET A 902 7.35 12.65 21.99
C MET A 902 8.67 13.30 22.42
N ILE A 903 9.23 14.23 21.64
CA ILE A 903 10.53 14.84 21.98
C ILE A 903 10.45 15.70 23.25
N LEU A 904 9.36 16.44 23.46
CA LEU A 904 9.12 17.17 24.71
C LEU A 904 8.99 16.22 25.91
N GLY A 905 8.46 15.01 25.70
CA GLY A 905 8.49 13.93 26.67
C GLY A 905 9.92 13.51 27.02
N VAL A 906 10.73 13.15 26.02
CA VAL A 906 12.15 12.75 26.19
C VAL A 906 12.94 13.82 26.93
N VAL A 907 12.86 15.08 26.49
CA VAL A 907 13.56 16.21 27.12
C VAL A 907 13.07 16.42 28.55
N SER A 908 11.77 16.29 28.82
CA SER A 908 11.24 16.38 30.20
C SER A 908 11.77 15.28 31.12
N LEU A 909 11.94 14.04 30.62
CA LEU A 909 12.54 12.95 31.38
C LEU A 909 14.04 13.18 31.63
N LEU A 910 14.80 13.66 30.63
CA LEU A 910 16.21 14.03 30.79
C LEU A 910 16.40 15.15 31.85
N LEU A 911 15.54 16.17 31.85
CA LEU A 911 15.58 17.22 32.88
C LEU A 911 15.29 16.67 34.29
N MET A 912 14.44 15.65 34.43
CA MET A 912 14.21 14.97 35.72
C MET A 912 15.44 14.20 36.20
N ILE A 913 16.22 13.61 35.29
CA ILE A 913 17.48 12.90 35.60
C ILE A 913 18.54 13.89 36.09
N PHE A 914 18.72 15.02 35.39
CA PHE A 914 19.71 16.05 35.74
C PHE A 914 19.26 17.07 36.81
N THR A 915 18.16 16.78 37.51
CA THR A 915 17.73 17.59 38.65
C THR A 915 18.66 17.39 39.85
N THR A 916 19.05 18.49 40.46
CA THR A 916 19.79 18.57 41.73
C THR A 916 19.11 19.58 42.63
N GLU A 917 19.34 19.55 43.95
CA GLU A 917 18.74 20.53 44.86
C GLU A 917 19.07 21.99 44.49
N LYS A 918 20.25 22.25 43.90
CA LYS A 918 20.66 23.59 43.44
C LYS A 918 19.89 24.10 42.22
N ASN A 919 19.48 23.22 41.29
CA ASN A 919 18.80 23.61 40.04
C ASN A 919 17.28 23.33 40.04
N LYS A 920 16.77 22.65 41.07
CA LYS A 920 15.40 22.14 41.23
C LYS A 920 14.28 23.09 40.82
N VAL A 921 14.37 24.38 41.21
CA VAL A 921 13.36 25.41 40.90
C VAL A 921 13.33 25.72 39.40
N LYS A 922 14.49 25.84 38.75
CA LYS A 922 14.60 26.06 37.30
C LYS A 922 14.13 24.83 36.52
N MET A 923 14.51 23.64 36.99
CA MET A 923 14.10 22.38 36.36
C MET A 923 12.59 22.17 36.46
N ASP A 924 11.95 22.40 37.61
CA ASP A 924 10.49 22.29 37.75
C ASP A 924 9.74 23.29 36.85
N LEU A 925 10.25 24.52 36.68
CA LEU A 925 9.66 25.51 35.77
C LEU A 925 9.74 25.07 34.30
N ASN A 926 10.91 24.58 33.84
CA ASN A 926 11.05 24.09 32.47
C ASN A 926 10.25 22.79 32.26
N ILE A 927 10.29 21.83 33.18
CA ILE A 927 9.48 20.60 33.12
C ILE A 927 7.98 20.93 33.08
N LYS A 928 7.50 21.92 33.86
CA LYS A 928 6.12 22.41 33.77
C LYS A 928 5.80 22.97 32.39
N GLU A 929 6.67 23.84 31.86
CA GLU A 929 6.50 24.44 30.54
C GLU A 929 6.43 23.37 29.44
N LEU A 930 7.42 22.46 29.38
CA LEU A 930 7.46 21.37 28.41
C LEU A 930 6.25 20.44 28.55
N THR A 931 5.84 20.08 29.77
CA THR A 931 4.65 19.22 30.01
C THR A 931 3.37 19.90 29.52
N ILE A 932 3.22 21.21 29.71
CA ILE A 932 2.05 21.97 29.20
C ILE A 932 2.06 22.04 27.68
N ILE A 933 3.23 22.32 27.06
CA ILE A 933 3.36 22.35 25.59
C ILE A 933 3.14 20.95 25.00
N ASN A 934 3.59 19.89 25.67
CA ASN A 934 3.32 18.49 25.33
C ASN A 934 1.80 18.20 25.39
N GLU A 935 1.11 18.53 26.49
CA GLU A 935 -0.37 18.38 26.60
C GLU A 935 -1.12 19.15 25.50
N MET A 936 -0.67 20.37 25.14
CA MET A 936 -1.22 21.13 24.01
C MET A 936 -0.96 20.47 22.65
N SER A 937 0.28 20.00 22.42
CA SER A 937 0.69 19.37 21.15
C SER A 937 -0.07 18.06 20.92
N LEU A 938 -0.13 17.17 21.92
CA LEU A 938 -0.92 15.94 21.82
C LEU A 938 -2.41 16.21 21.61
N THR A 939 -2.95 17.28 22.21
CA THR A 939 -4.37 17.66 21.99
C THR A 939 -4.61 18.08 20.54
N VAL A 940 -3.70 18.86 19.94
CA VAL A 940 -3.80 19.29 18.53
C VAL A 940 -3.58 18.14 17.58
N GLY A 941 -2.59 17.28 17.83
CA GLY A 941 -2.39 16.03 17.08
C GLY A 941 -3.60 15.12 17.14
N LEU A 942 -4.20 14.91 18.32
CA LEU A 942 -5.42 14.11 18.46
C LEU A 942 -6.60 14.72 17.69
N VAL A 943 -6.79 16.05 17.77
CA VAL A 943 -7.83 16.75 17.00
C VAL A 943 -7.63 16.54 15.49
N MET A 944 -6.42 16.74 14.98
CA MET A 944 -6.10 16.58 13.56
C MET A 944 -6.22 15.12 13.11
N LEU A 945 -5.65 14.16 13.83
CA LEU A 945 -5.75 12.74 13.51
C LEU A 945 -7.20 12.27 13.50
N THR A 946 -8.01 12.71 14.48
CA THR A 946 -9.42 12.33 14.56
C THR A 946 -10.21 12.91 13.40
N ILE A 947 -10.08 14.22 13.12
CA ILE A 947 -10.73 14.86 11.97
C ILE A 947 -10.30 14.21 10.66
N GLY A 948 -8.99 14.03 10.46
CA GLY A 948 -8.43 13.36 9.31
C GLY A 948 -9.00 11.97 9.12
N ASN A 949 -8.99 11.11 10.14
CA ASN A 949 -9.53 9.75 10.08
C ASN A 949 -10.99 9.70 9.62
N PHE A 950 -11.84 10.60 10.12
CA PHE A 950 -13.26 10.62 9.74
C PHE A 950 -13.54 11.33 8.40
N LEU A 951 -12.72 12.30 7.98
CA LEU A 951 -12.69 12.75 6.58
C LEU A 951 -12.26 11.61 5.63
N GLY A 952 -11.42 10.69 6.10
CA GLY A 952 -11.07 9.47 5.38
C GLY A 952 -12.25 8.53 5.18
N GLY A 953 -13.10 8.39 6.21
CA GLY A 953 -14.37 7.66 6.07
C GLY A 953 -15.35 8.32 5.09
N MET A 954 -15.37 9.67 5.01
CA MET A 954 -16.17 10.37 3.99
C MET A 954 -15.63 10.10 2.58
N TRP A 955 -14.31 10.17 2.40
CA TRP A 955 -13.64 9.81 1.14
C TRP A 955 -13.86 8.34 0.74
N ALA A 956 -13.78 7.40 1.69
CA ALA A 956 -14.05 6.00 1.47
C ALA A 956 -15.50 5.77 1.01
N ASN A 957 -16.46 6.54 1.52
CA ASN A 957 -17.84 6.48 1.06
C ASN A 957 -18.02 7.03 -0.37
N GLU A 958 -17.31 8.11 -0.73
CA GLU A 958 -17.29 8.66 -2.10
C GLU A 958 -16.46 7.83 -3.10
N SER A 959 -15.54 6.99 -2.62
CA SER A 959 -14.66 6.19 -3.49
C SER A 959 -15.09 4.73 -3.61
N TRP A 960 -15.56 4.14 -2.52
CA TRP A 960 -15.85 2.71 -2.36
C TRP A 960 -17.28 2.47 -1.82
N GLY A 961 -18.17 3.46 -1.91
CA GLY A 961 -19.58 3.35 -1.53
C GLY A 961 -19.86 3.10 -0.05
N ARG A 962 -18.84 3.01 0.83
CA ARG A 962 -18.96 2.71 2.26
C ARG A 962 -17.94 3.48 3.10
N TYR A 963 -18.32 3.91 4.30
CA TYR A 963 -17.49 4.82 5.10
C TYR A 963 -16.46 4.16 6.03
N TRP A 964 -16.51 2.83 6.23
CA TRP A 964 -15.56 2.11 7.09
C TRP A 964 -15.47 0.62 6.71
N GLY A 965 -14.26 0.08 6.53
CA GLY A 965 -14.03 -1.29 6.08
C GLY A 965 -13.28 -2.19 7.08
N TRP A 966 -12.82 -1.64 8.21
CA TRP A 966 -11.84 -2.28 9.10
C TRP A 966 -10.51 -2.61 8.41
N ASP A 967 -10.14 -1.85 7.37
CA ASP A 967 -8.81 -1.94 6.77
C ASP A 967 -7.73 -1.73 7.85
N PRO A 968 -6.56 -2.39 7.76
CA PRO A 968 -5.51 -2.19 8.74
C PRO A 968 -5.08 -0.73 8.96
N LYS A 969 -5.07 0.15 7.95
CA LYS A 969 -4.72 1.58 8.19
C LYS A 969 -5.82 2.33 8.91
N GLU A 970 -7.09 2.14 8.50
CA GLU A 970 -8.26 2.69 9.21
C GLU A 970 -8.26 2.25 10.68
N THR A 971 -8.06 0.95 10.90
CA THR A 971 -8.05 0.32 12.22
C THR A 971 -6.91 0.85 13.09
N TRP A 972 -5.69 0.98 12.55
CA TRP A 972 -4.54 1.50 13.32
C TRP A 972 -4.58 3.01 13.54
N ALA A 973 -5.18 3.79 12.64
CA ALA A 973 -5.50 5.19 12.89
C ALA A 973 -6.50 5.33 14.05
N LEU A 974 -7.54 4.49 14.11
CA LEU A 974 -8.47 4.44 15.24
C LEU A 974 -7.81 3.97 16.55
N ILE A 975 -6.92 2.96 16.50
CA ILE A 975 -6.08 2.56 17.66
C ILE A 975 -5.25 3.75 18.17
N SER A 976 -4.59 4.49 17.28
CA SER A 976 -3.80 5.68 17.64
C SER A 976 -4.67 6.76 18.30
N ILE A 977 -5.87 7.01 17.78
CA ILE A 977 -6.86 7.91 18.43
C ILE A 977 -7.18 7.43 19.85
N MET A 978 -7.45 6.14 20.06
CA MET A 978 -7.75 5.56 21.39
C MET A 978 -6.55 5.68 22.34
N VAL A 979 -5.34 5.43 21.87
CA VAL A 979 -4.10 5.54 22.67
C VAL A 979 -3.86 7.00 23.10
N TYR A 980 -3.93 7.97 22.19
CA TYR A 980 -3.75 9.38 22.56
C TYR A 980 -4.92 9.94 23.39
N ALA A 981 -6.15 9.50 23.12
CA ALA A 981 -7.30 9.80 23.97
C ALA A 981 -7.06 9.30 25.40
N PHE A 982 -6.59 8.06 25.58
CA PHE A 982 -6.21 7.52 26.89
C PHE A 982 -5.14 8.39 27.57
N VAL A 983 -4.03 8.71 26.90
CA VAL A 983 -2.92 9.51 27.46
C VAL A 983 -3.39 10.89 27.94
N ILE A 984 -4.24 11.57 27.16
CA ILE A 984 -4.80 12.88 27.55
C ILE A 984 -5.81 12.73 28.71
N HIS A 985 -6.56 11.63 28.78
CA HIS A 985 -7.53 11.37 29.85
C HIS A 985 -6.92 10.82 31.15
N MET A 986 -5.67 10.33 31.15
CA MET A 986 -4.95 9.91 32.36
C MET A 986 -4.95 10.98 33.47
N ARG A 987 -4.96 12.28 33.11
CA ARG A 987 -5.10 13.40 34.07
C ARG A 987 -6.36 13.34 34.93
N LEU A 988 -7.42 12.68 34.46
CA LEU A 988 -8.67 12.48 35.21
C LEU A 988 -8.64 11.24 36.10
N ILE A 989 -7.83 10.23 35.76
CA ILE A 989 -7.77 8.93 36.46
C ILE A 989 -6.91 9.07 37.74
N PRO A 990 -7.44 8.76 38.94
CA PRO A 990 -6.64 8.77 40.16
C PRO A 990 -5.47 7.78 40.07
N GLY A 991 -4.25 8.23 40.39
CA GLY A 991 -3.01 7.46 40.27
C GLY A 991 -2.17 7.80 39.03
N LEU A 992 -2.80 8.15 37.89
CA LEU A 992 -2.10 8.33 36.61
C LEU A 992 -1.73 9.80 36.30
N ARG A 993 -1.93 10.72 37.24
CA ARG A 993 -1.83 12.19 37.05
C ARG A 993 -0.40 12.77 37.15
N GLY A 994 0.62 11.94 37.29
CA GLY A 994 2.00 12.39 37.53
C GLY A 994 2.68 12.91 36.25
N ARG A 995 3.43 14.01 36.33
CA ARG A 995 4.13 14.57 35.15
C ARG A 995 5.16 13.63 34.55
N TRP A 996 5.87 12.85 35.38
CA TRP A 996 6.77 11.79 34.90
C TRP A 996 6.01 10.79 34.03
N PHE A 997 4.88 10.28 34.53
CA PHE A 997 4.12 9.24 33.81
C PHE A 997 3.46 9.79 32.54
N PHE A 998 2.97 11.02 32.55
CA PHE A 998 2.44 11.68 31.35
C PHE A 998 3.51 11.84 30.26
N ASN A 999 4.71 12.34 30.60
CA ASN A 999 5.79 12.51 29.63
C ASN A 999 6.41 11.18 29.17
N LEU A 1000 6.37 10.12 29.99
CA LEU A 1000 6.72 8.78 29.53
C LEU A 1000 5.67 8.24 28.54
N MET A 1001 4.39 8.38 28.88
CA MET A 1001 3.31 7.90 28.02
C MET A 1001 3.16 8.69 26.71
N SER A 1002 3.60 9.95 26.62
CA SER A 1002 3.68 10.67 25.34
C SER A 1002 4.72 10.10 24.38
N ILE A 1003 5.81 9.52 24.91
CA ILE A 1003 6.82 8.78 24.13
C ILE A 1003 6.24 7.42 23.71
N VAL A 1004 5.68 6.67 24.66
CA VAL A 1004 5.11 5.33 24.39
C VAL A 1004 3.97 5.41 23.37
N ALA A 1005 3.10 6.41 23.46
CA ALA A 1005 2.00 6.60 22.50
C ALA A 1005 2.48 6.82 21.06
N PHE A 1006 3.66 7.42 20.87
CA PHE A 1006 4.23 7.65 19.53
C PHE A 1006 4.54 6.33 18.79
N SER A 1007 4.75 5.22 19.51
CA SER A 1007 4.87 3.91 18.89
C SER A 1007 3.63 3.49 18.09
N SER A 1008 2.43 3.95 18.46
CA SER A 1008 1.21 3.71 17.68
C SER A 1008 1.21 4.45 16.33
N ILE A 1009 1.76 5.67 16.26
CA ILE A 1009 1.93 6.41 15.00
C ILE A 1009 2.97 5.74 14.11
N ILE A 1010 4.12 5.35 14.68
CA ILE A 1010 5.15 4.59 13.97
C ILE A 1010 4.55 3.29 13.40
N PHE A 1011 3.73 2.57 14.16
CA PHE A 1011 3.08 1.37 13.65
C PHE A 1011 2.02 1.68 12.59
N THR A 1012 1.18 2.71 12.78
CA THR A 1012 0.15 3.10 11.80
C THR A 1012 0.75 3.50 10.44
N TYR A 1013 1.85 4.26 10.47
CA TYR A 1013 2.50 4.78 9.26
C TYR A 1013 3.44 3.76 8.60
N PHE A 1014 4.30 3.09 9.38
CA PHE A 1014 5.24 2.10 8.85
C PHE A 1014 4.74 0.66 9.05
N GLY A 1015 4.43 0.29 10.30
CA GLY A 1015 4.07 -1.08 10.66
C GLY A 1015 2.97 -1.70 9.79
N VAL A 1016 1.90 -0.95 9.51
CA VAL A 1016 0.81 -1.43 8.65
C VAL A 1016 1.29 -1.71 7.22
N ASN A 1017 2.06 -0.82 6.59
CA ASN A 1017 2.54 -1.00 5.21
C ASN A 1017 3.49 -2.21 5.04
N PHE A 1018 4.16 -2.65 6.10
CA PHE A 1018 5.20 -3.68 6.01
C PHE A 1018 4.83 -5.03 6.62
N TYR A 1019 3.89 -5.07 7.57
CA TYR A 1019 3.49 -6.30 8.26
C TYR A 1019 2.05 -6.74 7.93
N LEU A 1020 1.24 -5.88 7.31
CA LEU A 1020 -0.20 -6.10 7.08
C LEU A 1020 -0.57 -5.78 5.63
N SER A 1021 -1.62 -6.43 5.12
CA SER A 1021 -2.18 -6.19 3.78
C SER A 1021 -3.48 -5.40 3.87
N GLY A 1022 -3.73 -4.50 2.93
CA GLY A 1022 -4.94 -3.66 2.95
C GLY A 1022 -5.10 -2.81 1.71
N LEU A 1023 -6.26 -2.17 1.56
CA LEU A 1023 -6.62 -1.28 0.45
C LEU A 1023 -5.65 -0.11 0.31
N HIS A 1024 -4.95 0.24 1.38
CA HIS A 1024 -3.97 1.32 1.39
C HIS A 1024 -2.52 0.87 1.13
N SER A 1025 -2.26 -0.40 0.77
CA SER A 1025 -0.90 -0.96 0.67
C SER A 1025 -0.17 -0.62 -0.64
N TYR A 1026 -0.29 0.62 -1.13
CA TYR A 1026 0.32 1.12 -2.37
C TYR A 1026 1.87 1.09 -2.38
N GLN A 1027 2.51 0.81 -1.24
CA GLN A 1027 3.96 0.74 -1.06
C GLN A 1027 4.38 -0.41 -0.12
N SER A 1028 3.78 -1.59 -0.29
CA SER A 1028 4.12 -2.79 0.49
C SER A 1028 5.48 -3.41 0.11
N GLY A 1029 6.11 -4.12 1.05
CA GLY A 1029 7.28 -4.98 0.78
C GLY A 1029 8.64 -4.52 1.33
N GLN A 1030 8.75 -3.35 1.99
CA GLN A 1030 10.01 -2.86 2.54
C GLN A 1030 10.11 -2.98 4.09
N GLN A 1031 10.46 -4.17 4.62
CA GLN A 1031 10.67 -4.32 6.06
C GLN A 1031 11.87 -3.47 6.56
N ILE A 1032 11.60 -2.30 7.19
CA ILE A 1032 12.64 -1.37 7.66
C ILE A 1032 13.35 -1.89 8.92
N ALA A 1033 12.59 -2.34 9.91
CA ALA A 1033 13.07 -2.58 11.26
C ALA A 1033 13.00 -4.07 11.61
N SER A 1034 14.16 -4.68 11.88
CA SER A 1034 14.21 -6.00 12.50
C SER A 1034 13.66 -5.94 13.94
N LEU A 1035 13.17 -7.08 14.43
CA LEU A 1035 12.70 -7.22 15.82
C LEU A 1035 13.73 -6.66 16.84
N ASN A 1036 15.02 -6.87 16.56
CA ASN A 1036 16.13 -6.40 17.39
C ASN A 1036 16.15 -4.87 17.53
N ILE A 1037 15.90 -4.11 16.46
CA ILE A 1037 15.85 -2.63 16.51
C ILE A 1037 14.69 -2.17 17.40
N ILE A 1038 13.54 -2.83 17.30
CA ILE A 1038 12.35 -2.54 18.12
C ILE A 1038 12.65 -2.84 19.60
N LEU A 1039 13.27 -3.97 19.91
CA LEU A 1039 13.67 -4.35 21.27
C LEU A 1039 14.70 -3.38 21.87
N ILE A 1040 15.68 -2.92 21.07
CA ILE A 1040 16.67 -1.90 21.50
C ILE A 1040 15.96 -0.58 21.81
N ALA A 1041 15.05 -0.12 20.96
CA ALA A 1041 14.30 1.11 21.20
C ALA A 1041 13.43 1.04 22.47
N ILE A 1042 12.76 -0.10 22.70
CA ILE A 1042 12.01 -0.37 23.94
C ILE A 1042 12.96 -0.32 25.15
N GLY A 1043 14.12 -0.98 25.08
CA GLY A 1043 15.14 -0.97 26.13
C GLY A 1043 15.60 0.45 26.50
N ILE A 1044 15.87 1.30 25.51
CA ILE A 1044 16.25 2.70 25.71
C ILE A 1044 15.14 3.49 26.41
N ILE A 1045 13.88 3.34 25.99
CA ILE A 1045 12.72 4.03 26.59
C ILE A 1045 12.51 3.57 28.04
N VAL A 1046 12.64 2.26 28.31
CA VAL A 1046 12.52 1.70 29.67
C VAL A 1046 13.62 2.24 30.59
N LEU A 1047 14.88 2.23 30.15
CA LEU A 1047 16.00 2.78 30.92
C LEU A 1047 15.82 4.27 31.22
N LEU A 1048 15.48 5.07 30.19
CA LEU A 1048 15.18 6.50 30.34
C LEU A 1048 14.04 6.74 31.35
N GLY A 1049 12.97 5.94 31.27
CA GLY A 1049 11.84 5.97 32.19
C GLY A 1049 12.24 5.68 33.64
N ILE A 1050 13.05 4.63 33.86
CA ILE A 1050 13.55 4.23 35.19
C ILE A 1050 14.42 5.33 35.81
N PHE A 1051 15.46 5.81 35.10
CA PHE A 1051 16.33 6.85 35.64
C PHE A 1051 15.58 8.16 35.92
N ALA A 1052 14.67 8.55 35.03
CA ALA A 1052 13.81 9.71 35.26
C ALA A 1052 12.84 9.52 36.43
N TYR A 1053 12.37 8.29 36.70
CA TYR A 1053 11.55 8.01 37.88
C TYR A 1053 12.34 8.15 39.17
N LEU A 1054 13.61 7.74 39.20
CA LEU A 1054 14.47 7.91 40.37
C LEU A 1054 14.69 9.40 40.69
N GLY A 1055 15.03 10.21 39.69
CA GLY A 1055 15.13 11.67 39.84
C GLY A 1055 13.81 12.32 40.26
N TYR A 1056 12.70 11.92 39.64
CA TYR A 1056 11.35 12.39 40.01
C TYR A 1056 10.96 12.01 41.44
N LYS A 1057 11.20 10.76 41.86
CA LYS A 1057 10.93 10.28 43.22
C LYS A 1057 11.75 11.04 44.26
N LYS A 1058 13.02 11.34 43.96
CA LYS A 1058 13.93 12.03 44.87
C LYS A 1058 13.61 13.52 45.05
N HIS A 1059 13.25 14.22 43.97
CA HIS A 1059 13.15 15.68 43.98
C HIS A 1059 11.72 16.25 43.86
N TYR A 1060 10.76 15.50 43.30
CA TYR A 1060 9.45 16.04 42.91
C TYR A 1060 8.22 15.29 43.47
N LYS A 1061 8.38 14.01 43.84
CA LYS A 1061 7.33 13.26 44.52
C LYS A 1061 7.24 13.73 45.97
N LYS A 1062 6.05 14.16 46.39
CA LYS A 1062 5.68 14.38 47.80
C LYS A 1062 5.12 13.10 48.39
#